data_AF-A0A2G6DRL3-F1
#
_entry.id   AF-A0A2G6DRL3-F1
#
_cell.length_a   1.000
_cell.length_b   1.000
_cell.length_c   1.000
_cell.angle_alpha   90.00
_cell.angle_beta   90.00
_cell.angle_gamma   90.00
#
_symmetry.space_group_name_H-M   'P 1'
#
loop_
_entity.id
_entity.type
_entity.pdbx_description
1 polymer ?
#
loop_
_entity_poly.entity_id
_entity_poly.type
_entity_poly.pdbx_seq_one_letter_code
_entity_poly.pdbx_strand_id
1 'polypeptide(L)'
;MKKLHDIITHQRTLYALAFIFTLIFVGVMHGYNMNHYPYYESDEGTYISQAWSVINMGEFTPYTYWYDHPPMGWVFLAGWIQMLGGDFFQFGTSVDTFRVCMLMVHIISTALIFYIVHRVTKNIFAAIFAGVIFSISPLEIYFQRRVLLDNIMIMWLLFSIAILFVKKISLRHICASGIFFALAVLTKVTAVMFGPVILGYIILYKTKISRVFRTTIWLLVSIMSTSFYILYAFLRGEFFPAKNGEHVSFIEALQFQMSRKGADVHFWEYGSDFYFALESWMNKDIYFIIIGAIIIVLSIIVAIRFKNIRFFLIAFLLYFVFLIRGGVVINFYILPLFPFFAMIVAIMFYDISTLFCKREGTRAMVMFVPFLAVCIYYGFYGPRIHFLRDETTPQSNAIEWIKKNLPNDSAVIIDSYALVDIRDPHNINDKTFPNADWFYKINRDVAIRDEKYHNMWQNFDYIALTHEMLKQIELDSHSLVRDAYRNSLPLAKWLGDRETYVNEQKFRTTNGDWAMIFRVNDVHHAQLLDSWESYRSTYINFDGANYGQVIDPATNTTTSEGQSYAMLRSAWMNDHETFLAAWLWAKNHLQNRVGDKLFSWQWKDDAVADNSNATDADEDIALALLFGYKLWDEEQYLTEAKVIINDLWEHSVIKINGRYYFLPMHERDADKWSGYLFNPSYISPAHYRIFAEVDPKHDWEQLATDSYKTLNEIGERYDNKIYLPADWYFIDKKYGRFSTANTYFNRNVNHFSFDAFRVLWRVALDAQWFDAKDAHEYLTHTAEFVDAYYKKNGRMPMILSKNGIPINDSHALSTDVGYAISMLYGESTDHAHEFFEKYVYSVYDVERAFWNEGTNYYDENWAWFGTGVFYNNLSNIWEINVFRDDNDITL
;
A
#
# COMPACT_ATOMS: atom_id res chain seq x y z
N MET A 1 -16.96 -62.22 -30.44
CA MET A 1 -17.72 -61.08 -29.88
C MET A 1 -17.28 -60.71 -28.46
N LYS A 2 -17.18 -61.64 -27.50
CA LYS A 2 -16.72 -61.36 -26.11
C LYS A 2 -15.34 -60.67 -26.03
N LYS A 3 -14.30 -61.20 -26.69
CA LYS A 3 -12.97 -60.55 -26.81
C LYS A 3 -13.01 -59.11 -27.37
N LEU A 4 -13.88 -58.83 -28.33
CA LEU A 4 -14.01 -57.50 -28.94
C LEU A 4 -14.72 -56.53 -27.98
N HIS A 5 -15.72 -57.02 -27.26
CA HIS A 5 -16.37 -56.30 -26.18
C HIS A 5 -15.37 -55.97 -25.07
N ASP A 6 -14.61 -56.96 -24.58
CA ASP A 6 -13.61 -56.78 -23.51
C ASP A 6 -12.51 -55.76 -23.89
N ILE A 7 -12.05 -55.78 -25.15
CA ILE A 7 -11.06 -54.79 -25.66
C ILE A 7 -11.65 -53.38 -25.69
N ILE A 8 -12.90 -53.22 -26.15
CA ILE A 8 -13.56 -51.91 -26.21
C ILE A 8 -13.83 -51.37 -24.81
N THR A 9 -14.24 -52.24 -23.88
CA THR A 9 -14.49 -51.87 -22.48
C THR A 9 -13.18 -51.46 -21.80
N HIS A 10 -12.10 -52.21 -22.00
CA HIS A 10 -10.78 -51.87 -21.46
C HIS A 10 -10.22 -50.53 -21.97
N GLN A 11 -10.35 -50.22 -23.27
CA GLN A 11 -9.92 -48.94 -23.82
C GLN A 11 -10.73 -47.75 -23.29
N ARG A 12 -12.03 -47.93 -23.05
CA ARG A 12 -12.88 -46.90 -22.43
C ARG A 12 -12.48 -46.65 -20.98
N THR A 13 -12.22 -47.71 -20.21
CA THR A 13 -11.73 -47.59 -18.83
C THR A 13 -10.38 -46.87 -18.78
N LEU A 14 -9.44 -47.23 -19.66
CA LEU A 14 -8.13 -46.58 -19.72
C LEU A 14 -8.23 -45.09 -20.07
N TYR A 15 -9.09 -44.73 -21.03
CA TYR A 15 -9.36 -43.33 -21.36
C TYR A 15 -9.93 -42.56 -20.17
N ALA A 16 -10.91 -43.14 -19.47
CA ALA A 16 -11.53 -42.51 -18.30
C ALA A 16 -10.52 -42.33 -17.15
N LEU A 17 -9.71 -43.34 -16.86
CA LEU A 17 -8.67 -43.26 -15.83
C LEU A 17 -7.60 -42.22 -16.17
N ALA A 18 -7.12 -42.20 -17.42
CA ALA A 18 -6.15 -41.21 -17.88
C ALA A 18 -6.71 -39.79 -17.81
N PHE A 19 -7.97 -39.61 -18.22
CA PHE A 19 -8.66 -38.34 -18.14
C PHE A 19 -8.77 -37.85 -16.69
N ILE A 20 -9.29 -38.69 -15.79
CA ILE A 20 -9.42 -38.36 -14.36
C ILE A 20 -8.06 -38.07 -13.74
N PHE A 21 -7.04 -38.88 -14.04
CA PHE A 21 -5.69 -38.66 -13.56
C PHE A 21 -5.13 -37.29 -13.99
N THR A 22 -5.28 -36.93 -15.26
CA THR A 22 -4.85 -35.62 -15.75
C THR A 22 -5.59 -34.49 -15.03
N LEU A 23 -6.90 -34.60 -14.82
CA LEU A 23 -7.65 -33.55 -14.11
C LEU A 23 -7.25 -33.43 -12.64
N ILE A 24 -7.01 -34.54 -11.94
CA ILE A 24 -6.54 -34.53 -10.54
C ILE A 24 -5.15 -33.91 -10.47
N PHE A 25 -4.23 -34.30 -11.35
CA PHE A 25 -2.88 -33.73 -11.41
C PHE A 25 -2.93 -32.21 -11.56
N VAL A 26 -3.70 -31.71 -12.54
CA VAL A 26 -3.86 -30.27 -12.76
C VAL A 26 -4.54 -29.56 -11.58
N GLY A 27 -5.56 -30.19 -10.99
CA GLY A 27 -6.23 -29.67 -9.80
C GLY A 27 -5.28 -29.49 -8.62
N VAL A 28 -4.35 -30.43 -8.40
CA VAL A 28 -3.31 -30.31 -7.36
C VAL A 28 -2.30 -29.23 -7.71
N MET A 29 -1.78 -29.21 -8.94
CA MET A 29 -0.77 -28.24 -9.38
C MET A 29 -1.25 -26.79 -9.27
N HIS A 30 -2.51 -26.52 -9.65
CA HIS A 30 -3.05 -25.17 -9.60
C HIS A 30 -3.76 -24.85 -8.29
N GLY A 31 -4.29 -25.84 -7.57
CA GLY A 31 -5.02 -25.63 -6.32
C GLY A 31 -4.13 -25.54 -5.08
N TYR A 32 -2.97 -26.21 -5.07
CA TYR A 32 -2.07 -26.14 -3.91
C TYR A 32 -1.44 -24.74 -3.79
N ASN A 33 -1.57 -24.13 -2.61
CA ASN A 33 -1.07 -22.78 -2.30
C ASN A 33 -1.65 -21.65 -3.18
N MET A 34 -2.82 -21.82 -3.80
CA MET A 34 -3.38 -20.82 -4.72
C MET A 34 -3.90 -19.55 -4.02
N ASN A 35 -4.32 -19.67 -2.76
CA ASN A 35 -4.81 -18.54 -1.98
C ASN A 35 -3.65 -17.66 -1.50
N HIS A 36 -2.46 -18.22 -1.28
CA HIS A 36 -1.27 -17.48 -0.86
C HIS A 36 -0.38 -17.03 -2.03
N TYR A 37 -0.54 -17.62 -3.22
CA TYR A 37 0.29 -17.29 -4.37
C TYR A 37 -0.46 -17.35 -5.71
N PRO A 38 -0.34 -16.30 -6.55
CA PRO A 38 0.49 -15.09 -6.36
C PRO A 38 -0.21 -13.96 -5.57
N TYR A 39 0.45 -12.83 -5.32
CA TYR A 39 -0.20 -11.64 -4.70
C TYR A 39 -1.49 -11.26 -5.43
N TYR A 40 -2.44 -10.58 -4.77
CA TYR A 40 -3.69 -10.13 -5.37
C TYR A 40 -3.45 -8.99 -6.36
N GLU A 41 -3.82 -9.20 -7.61
CA GLU A 41 -3.68 -8.17 -8.65
C GLU A 41 -4.84 -7.16 -8.67
N SER A 42 -4.56 -5.97 -9.21
CA SER A 42 -5.59 -4.95 -9.44
C SER A 42 -6.67 -5.39 -10.45
N ASP A 43 -6.33 -6.05 -11.57
CA ASP A 43 -7.34 -6.54 -12.53
C ASP A 43 -8.26 -7.61 -11.90
N GLU A 44 -7.75 -8.45 -10.98
CA GLU A 44 -8.57 -9.44 -10.26
C GLU A 44 -9.69 -8.72 -9.48
N GLY A 45 -9.33 -7.70 -8.69
CA GLY A 45 -10.28 -6.88 -7.95
C GLY A 45 -11.27 -6.13 -8.84
N THR A 46 -10.81 -5.65 -10.00
CA THR A 46 -11.67 -4.96 -10.97
C THR A 46 -12.80 -5.85 -11.45
N TYR A 47 -12.49 -7.07 -11.90
CA TYR A 47 -13.51 -8.00 -12.42
C TYR A 47 -14.43 -8.52 -11.32
N ILE A 48 -13.91 -8.69 -10.11
CA ILE A 48 -14.70 -9.07 -8.93
C ILE A 48 -15.70 -7.97 -8.56
N SER A 49 -15.26 -6.71 -8.55
CA SER A 49 -16.14 -5.57 -8.25
C SER A 49 -17.27 -5.41 -9.28
N GLN A 50 -17.00 -5.74 -10.55
CA GLN A 50 -18.01 -5.74 -11.62
C GLN A 50 -19.01 -6.89 -11.43
N ALA A 51 -18.55 -8.08 -11.06
CA ALA A 51 -19.43 -9.19 -10.70
C ALA A 51 -20.31 -8.85 -9.47
N TRP A 52 -19.74 -8.16 -8.48
CA TRP A 52 -20.45 -7.63 -7.32
C TRP A 52 -21.52 -6.61 -7.71
N SER A 53 -21.22 -5.66 -8.60
CA SER A 53 -22.19 -4.69 -9.11
C SER A 53 -23.34 -5.36 -9.88
N VAL A 54 -23.05 -6.39 -10.69
CA VAL A 54 -24.09 -7.14 -11.43
C VAL A 54 -25.11 -7.77 -10.48
N ILE A 55 -24.65 -8.29 -9.34
CA ILE A 55 -25.52 -8.95 -8.35
C ILE A 55 -26.24 -7.94 -7.47
N ASN A 56 -25.51 -6.96 -6.93
CA ASN A 56 -26.00 -6.09 -5.85
C ASN A 56 -26.60 -4.77 -6.34
N MET A 57 -26.14 -4.25 -7.49
CA MET A 57 -26.58 -2.96 -8.04
C MET A 57 -27.45 -3.13 -9.29
N GLY A 58 -27.37 -4.28 -9.97
CA GLY A 58 -28.04 -4.50 -11.26
C GLY A 58 -27.36 -3.76 -12.42
N GLU A 59 -26.11 -3.32 -12.25
CA GLU A 59 -25.30 -2.61 -13.23
C GLU A 59 -24.02 -3.40 -13.56
N PHE A 60 -23.28 -3.02 -14.60
CA PHE A 60 -22.06 -3.76 -14.99
C PHE A 60 -20.81 -3.39 -14.16
N THR A 61 -20.86 -2.31 -13.40
CA THR A 61 -19.71 -1.73 -12.68
C THR A 61 -20.23 -0.89 -11.51
N PRO A 62 -19.50 -0.79 -10.39
CA PRO A 62 -19.86 0.07 -9.27
C PRO A 62 -19.56 1.56 -9.52
N TYR A 63 -18.87 1.87 -10.62
CA TYR A 63 -18.50 3.20 -11.09
C TYR A 63 -19.11 3.52 -12.44
N THR A 64 -18.91 4.74 -12.96
CA THR A 64 -19.31 5.11 -14.32
C THR A 64 -18.76 4.10 -15.32
N TYR A 65 -19.67 3.45 -16.07
CA TYR A 65 -19.28 2.46 -17.07
C TYR A 65 -18.61 3.12 -18.25
N TRP A 66 -17.40 2.69 -18.57
CA TRP A 66 -16.77 2.98 -19.85
C TRP A 66 -16.77 1.72 -20.71
N TYR A 67 -16.85 1.86 -22.03
CA TYR A 67 -16.90 0.70 -22.92
C TYR A 67 -15.51 0.05 -23.08
N ASP A 68 -15.02 -0.65 -22.06
CA ASP A 68 -13.73 -1.34 -22.05
C ASP A 68 -13.83 -2.79 -22.55
N HIS A 69 -14.03 -3.75 -21.66
CA HIS A 69 -14.22 -5.15 -21.96
C HIS A 69 -15.72 -5.45 -22.08
N PRO A 70 -16.14 -6.33 -23.00
CA PRO A 70 -17.53 -6.71 -23.05
C PRO A 70 -17.91 -7.52 -21.80
N PRO A 71 -19.17 -7.47 -21.36
CA PRO A 71 -19.54 -7.80 -19.97
C PRO A 71 -19.67 -9.30 -19.67
N MET A 72 -19.51 -10.20 -20.65
CA MET A 72 -19.82 -11.62 -20.45
C MET A 72 -18.87 -12.30 -19.45
N GLY A 73 -17.65 -11.78 -19.30
CA GLY A 73 -16.73 -12.23 -18.26
C GLY A 73 -17.26 -11.98 -16.85
N TRP A 74 -17.78 -10.78 -16.61
CA TRP A 74 -18.33 -10.37 -15.30
C TRP A 74 -19.63 -11.08 -15.00
N VAL A 75 -20.48 -11.27 -16.02
CA VAL A 75 -21.71 -12.07 -15.91
C VAL A 75 -21.39 -13.54 -15.58
N PHE A 76 -20.32 -14.11 -16.14
CA PHE A 76 -19.87 -15.46 -15.80
C PHE A 76 -19.43 -15.54 -14.32
N LEU A 77 -18.64 -14.58 -13.85
CA LEU A 77 -18.22 -14.47 -12.46
C LEU A 77 -19.41 -14.27 -11.50
N ALA A 78 -20.35 -13.40 -11.85
CA ALA A 78 -21.59 -13.23 -11.09
C ALA A 78 -22.42 -14.54 -11.01
N GLY A 79 -22.47 -15.29 -12.11
CA GLY A 79 -23.11 -16.61 -12.13
C GLY A 79 -22.46 -17.62 -11.17
N TRP A 80 -21.14 -17.59 -11.03
CA TRP A 80 -20.41 -18.42 -10.06
C TRP A 80 -20.83 -18.11 -8.61
N ILE A 81 -20.90 -16.83 -8.24
CA ILE A 81 -21.29 -16.44 -6.87
C ILE A 81 -22.76 -16.76 -6.59
N GLN A 82 -23.65 -16.58 -7.57
CA GLN A 82 -25.05 -17.00 -7.40
C GLN A 82 -25.18 -18.51 -7.16
N MET A 83 -24.31 -19.34 -7.76
CA MET A 83 -24.28 -20.77 -7.47
C MET A 83 -23.78 -21.08 -6.04
N LEU A 84 -22.98 -20.21 -5.45
CA LEU A 84 -22.53 -20.26 -4.05
C LEU A 84 -23.52 -19.60 -3.07
N GLY A 85 -24.74 -19.27 -3.51
CA GLY A 85 -25.76 -18.66 -2.67
C GLY A 85 -25.62 -17.16 -2.46
N GLY A 86 -24.75 -16.49 -3.23
CA GLY A 86 -24.51 -15.04 -3.12
C GLY A 86 -23.32 -14.66 -2.24
N ASP A 87 -22.61 -15.63 -1.67
CA ASP A 87 -21.48 -15.38 -0.76
C ASP A 87 -20.16 -15.14 -1.52
N PHE A 88 -19.58 -13.95 -1.30
CA PHE A 88 -18.28 -13.56 -1.88
C PHE A 88 -17.09 -14.11 -1.08
N PHE A 89 -17.27 -14.57 0.15
CA PHE A 89 -16.19 -14.89 1.10
C PHE A 89 -16.12 -16.38 1.47
N GLN A 90 -16.77 -17.23 0.68
CA GLN A 90 -16.91 -18.67 0.91
C GLN A 90 -15.56 -19.41 1.10
N PHE A 91 -14.48 -18.92 0.49
CA PHE A 91 -13.15 -19.56 0.51
C PHE A 91 -12.03 -18.66 1.07
N GLY A 92 -12.39 -17.62 1.83
CA GLY A 92 -11.44 -16.63 2.36
C GLY A 92 -11.81 -15.22 1.92
N THR A 93 -10.87 -14.50 1.33
CA THR A 93 -11.13 -13.18 0.73
C THR A 93 -12.04 -13.29 -0.49
N SER A 94 -12.54 -12.15 -0.99
CA SER A 94 -13.31 -12.17 -2.24
C SER A 94 -12.49 -12.74 -3.41
N VAL A 95 -11.20 -12.39 -3.49
CA VAL A 95 -10.29 -12.88 -4.53
C VAL A 95 -10.12 -14.39 -4.44
N ASP A 96 -9.94 -14.96 -3.25
CA ASP A 96 -9.78 -16.41 -3.06
C ASP A 96 -10.98 -17.19 -3.60
N THR A 97 -12.20 -16.70 -3.33
CA THR A 97 -13.45 -17.32 -3.83
C THR A 97 -13.50 -17.36 -5.36
N PHE A 98 -12.97 -16.35 -6.03
CA PHE A 98 -12.91 -16.32 -7.49
C PHE A 98 -11.70 -17.04 -8.08
N ARG A 99 -10.59 -17.18 -7.34
CA ARG A 99 -9.47 -18.07 -7.73
C ARG A 99 -9.90 -19.54 -7.76
N VAL A 100 -10.80 -19.96 -6.87
CA VAL A 100 -11.45 -21.29 -6.97
C VAL A 100 -12.25 -21.41 -8.28
N CYS A 101 -12.94 -20.34 -8.71
CA CYS A 101 -13.60 -20.33 -10.02
C CYS A 101 -12.58 -20.53 -11.16
N MET A 102 -11.43 -19.84 -11.11
CA MET A 102 -10.36 -19.97 -12.10
C MET A 102 -9.76 -21.37 -12.13
N LEU A 103 -9.61 -22.03 -10.97
CA LEU A 103 -9.21 -23.44 -10.90
C LEU A 103 -10.18 -24.34 -11.68
N MET A 104 -11.49 -24.11 -11.54
CA MET A 104 -12.50 -24.86 -12.30
C MET A 104 -12.44 -24.56 -13.80
N VAL A 105 -12.26 -23.29 -14.19
CA VAL A 105 -12.05 -22.87 -15.58
C VAL A 105 -10.83 -23.57 -16.19
N HIS A 106 -9.74 -23.70 -15.42
CA HIS A 106 -8.52 -24.37 -15.84
C HIS A 106 -8.69 -25.88 -16.01
N ILE A 107 -9.37 -26.54 -15.07
CA ILE A 107 -9.71 -27.98 -15.15
C ILE A 107 -10.57 -28.25 -16.39
N ILE A 108 -11.57 -27.40 -16.67
CA ILE A 108 -12.41 -27.51 -17.87
C ILE A 108 -11.57 -27.30 -19.14
N SER A 109 -10.71 -26.30 -19.18
CA SER A 109 -9.82 -26.03 -20.30
C SER A 109 -8.88 -27.20 -20.58
N THR A 110 -8.32 -27.79 -19.53
CA THR A 110 -7.50 -29.02 -19.61
C THR A 110 -8.30 -30.19 -20.16
N ALA A 111 -9.54 -30.38 -19.70
CA ALA A 111 -10.43 -31.42 -20.21
C ALA A 111 -10.70 -31.27 -21.73
N LEU A 112 -10.88 -30.03 -22.19
CA LEU A 112 -11.09 -29.70 -23.59
C LEU A 112 -9.82 -29.94 -24.42
N ILE A 113 -8.64 -29.55 -23.93
CA ILE A 113 -7.34 -29.84 -24.56
C ILE A 113 -7.13 -31.35 -24.68
N PHE A 114 -7.32 -32.09 -23.59
CA PHE A 114 -7.22 -33.55 -23.57
C PHE A 114 -8.14 -34.17 -24.61
N TYR A 115 -9.40 -33.72 -24.66
CA TYR A 115 -10.35 -34.15 -25.68
C TYR A 115 -9.86 -33.83 -27.09
N ILE A 116 -9.50 -32.58 -27.40
CA ILE A 116 -9.07 -32.16 -28.75
C ILE A 116 -7.86 -32.98 -29.21
N VAL A 117 -6.82 -33.11 -28.38
CA VAL A 117 -5.59 -33.84 -28.72
C VAL A 117 -5.87 -35.32 -28.91
N HIS A 118 -6.67 -35.94 -28.04
CA HIS A 118 -7.09 -37.32 -28.24
C HIS A 118 -7.89 -37.49 -29.53
N ARG A 119 -8.72 -36.52 -29.90
CA ARG A 119 -9.52 -36.57 -31.13
C ARG A 119 -8.66 -36.47 -32.38
N VAL A 120 -7.61 -35.66 -32.35
CA VAL A 120 -6.65 -35.47 -33.46
C VAL A 120 -5.72 -36.68 -33.60
N THR A 121 -5.10 -37.11 -32.50
CA THR A 121 -4.04 -38.13 -32.52
C THR A 121 -4.56 -39.57 -32.42
N LYS A 122 -5.73 -39.77 -31.81
CA LYS A 122 -6.25 -41.06 -31.31
C LYS A 122 -5.38 -41.71 -30.23
N ASN A 123 -4.48 -40.94 -29.62
CA ASN A 123 -3.56 -41.43 -28.62
C ASN A 123 -3.88 -40.83 -27.24
N ILE A 124 -3.98 -41.68 -26.21
CA ILE A 124 -4.28 -41.24 -24.83
C ILE A 124 -3.07 -40.52 -24.23
N PHE A 125 -1.87 -41.04 -24.47
CA PHE A 125 -0.64 -40.46 -23.92
C PHE A 125 -0.38 -39.05 -24.45
N ALA A 126 -0.63 -38.79 -25.74
CA ALA A 126 -0.57 -37.45 -26.31
C ALA A 126 -1.52 -36.47 -25.59
N ALA A 127 -2.73 -36.93 -25.24
CA ALA A 127 -3.70 -36.12 -24.53
C ALA A 127 -3.25 -35.81 -23.08
N ILE A 128 -2.70 -36.79 -22.37
CA ILE A 128 -2.08 -36.58 -21.05
C ILE A 128 -0.93 -35.56 -21.17
N PHE A 129 -0.05 -35.75 -22.15
CA PHE A 129 1.11 -34.88 -22.33
C PHE A 129 0.70 -33.42 -22.56
N ALA A 130 -0.31 -33.18 -23.40
CA ALA A 130 -0.83 -31.83 -23.61
C ALA A 130 -1.43 -31.23 -22.33
N GLY A 131 -2.20 -32.00 -21.57
CA GLY A 131 -2.78 -31.54 -20.31
C GLY A 131 -1.73 -31.20 -19.26
N VAL A 132 -0.66 -31.99 -19.16
CA VAL A 132 0.44 -31.74 -18.21
C VAL A 132 1.28 -30.53 -18.62
N ILE A 133 1.61 -30.36 -19.90
CA ILE A 133 2.37 -29.18 -20.36
C ILE A 133 1.63 -27.89 -20.02
N PHE A 134 0.30 -27.87 -20.23
CA PHE A 134 -0.57 -26.72 -19.97
C PHE A 134 -0.74 -26.39 -18.48
N SER A 135 -0.10 -27.12 -17.57
CA SER A 135 -0.31 -26.95 -16.12
C SER A 135 0.96 -27.06 -15.27
N ILE A 136 2.13 -27.14 -15.90
CA ILE A 136 3.39 -27.34 -15.19
C ILE A 136 4.33 -26.13 -15.31
N SER A 137 4.10 -25.23 -16.28
CA SER A 137 4.91 -24.02 -16.39
C SER A 137 4.63 -23.06 -15.22
N PRO A 138 5.67 -22.58 -14.53
CA PRO A 138 5.64 -21.42 -13.63
C PRO A 138 4.80 -20.24 -14.13
N LEU A 139 4.94 -19.91 -15.40
CA LEU A 139 4.24 -18.79 -16.02
C LEU A 139 2.74 -19.06 -16.14
N GLU A 140 2.36 -20.29 -16.46
CA GLU A 140 0.97 -20.74 -16.50
C GLU A 140 0.35 -20.81 -15.10
N ILE A 141 1.08 -21.34 -14.11
CA ILE A 141 0.62 -21.38 -12.71
C ILE A 141 0.35 -19.96 -12.23
N TYR A 142 1.27 -19.03 -12.50
CA TYR A 142 1.15 -17.63 -12.10
C TYR A 142 -0.10 -16.94 -12.68
N PHE A 143 -0.31 -17.02 -14.00
CA PHE A 143 -1.43 -16.29 -14.64
C PHE A 143 -2.76 -17.04 -14.63
N GLN A 144 -2.79 -18.37 -14.61
CA GLN A 144 -4.04 -19.13 -14.63
C GLN A 144 -4.69 -19.27 -13.26
N ARG A 145 -3.95 -19.03 -12.17
CA ARG A 145 -4.56 -18.89 -10.83
C ARG A 145 -5.31 -17.58 -10.68
N ARG A 146 -4.84 -16.50 -11.31
CA ARG A 146 -5.43 -15.16 -11.21
C ARG A 146 -6.78 -15.08 -11.90
N VAL A 147 -7.67 -14.28 -11.32
CA VAL A 147 -8.99 -13.95 -11.88
C VAL A 147 -8.83 -13.03 -13.09
N LEU A 148 -8.50 -13.62 -14.24
CA LEU A 148 -8.30 -12.90 -15.49
C LEU A 148 -9.34 -13.32 -16.53
N LEU A 149 -9.92 -12.34 -17.23
CA LEU A 149 -10.91 -12.59 -18.29
C LEU A 149 -10.35 -13.48 -19.41
N ASP A 150 -9.04 -13.41 -19.66
CA ASP A 150 -8.35 -14.23 -20.66
C ASP A 150 -8.47 -15.73 -20.36
N ASN A 151 -8.48 -16.15 -19.09
CA ASN A 151 -8.68 -17.56 -18.70
C ASN A 151 -10.09 -18.05 -19.09
N ILE A 152 -11.12 -17.24 -18.82
CA ILE A 152 -12.52 -17.53 -19.20
C ILE A 152 -12.67 -17.53 -20.73
N MET A 153 -12.05 -16.56 -21.41
CA MET A 153 -12.05 -16.45 -22.87
C MET A 153 -11.44 -17.70 -23.52
N ILE A 154 -10.30 -18.20 -23.00
CA ILE A 154 -9.65 -19.43 -23.46
C ILE A 154 -10.58 -20.64 -23.34
N MET A 155 -11.28 -20.78 -22.20
CA MET A 155 -12.24 -21.86 -22.00
C MET A 155 -13.33 -21.85 -23.09
N TRP A 156 -13.95 -20.69 -23.34
CA TRP A 156 -14.97 -20.54 -24.39
C TRP A 156 -14.43 -20.80 -25.80
N LEU A 157 -13.21 -20.33 -26.07
CA LEU A 157 -12.53 -20.59 -27.33
C LEU A 157 -12.28 -22.10 -27.52
N LEU A 158 -11.80 -22.79 -26.49
CA LEU A 158 -11.58 -24.24 -26.50
C LEU A 158 -12.89 -25.01 -26.67
N PHE A 159 -14.01 -24.58 -26.07
CA PHE A 159 -15.32 -25.16 -26.33
C PHE A 159 -15.72 -25.03 -27.80
N SER A 160 -15.54 -23.84 -28.37
CA SER A 160 -15.83 -23.58 -29.79
C SER A 160 -15.04 -24.51 -30.71
N ILE A 161 -13.76 -24.72 -30.42
CA ILE A 161 -12.87 -25.59 -31.17
C ILE A 161 -13.24 -27.07 -30.95
N ALA A 162 -13.39 -27.52 -29.70
CA ALA A 162 -13.66 -28.92 -29.35
C ALA A 162 -14.91 -29.47 -30.06
N ILE A 163 -15.97 -28.67 -30.15
CA ILE A 163 -17.22 -29.05 -30.84
C ILE A 163 -17.02 -29.30 -32.33
N LEU A 164 -16.01 -28.70 -32.97
CA LEU A 164 -15.68 -28.94 -34.38
C LEU A 164 -14.88 -30.23 -34.60
N PHE A 165 -14.21 -30.78 -33.57
CA PHE A 165 -13.43 -32.03 -33.66
C PHE A 165 -14.25 -33.31 -33.38
N VAL A 166 -15.58 -33.21 -33.36
CA VAL A 166 -16.51 -34.37 -33.26
C VAL A 166 -16.45 -35.28 -34.50
N LYS A 167 -16.95 -36.53 -34.39
CA LYS A 167 -16.78 -37.54 -35.46
C LYS A 167 -17.60 -37.20 -36.70
N LYS A 168 -18.75 -36.57 -36.51
CA LYS A 168 -19.66 -36.12 -37.57
C LYS A 168 -20.16 -34.73 -37.22
N ILE A 169 -19.66 -33.71 -37.93
CA ILE A 169 -20.06 -32.33 -37.71
C ILE A 169 -21.44 -32.09 -38.34
N SER A 170 -22.44 -31.83 -37.49
CA SER A 170 -23.80 -31.42 -37.90
C SER A 170 -23.96 -29.89 -37.82
N LEU A 171 -25.10 -29.37 -38.30
CA LEU A 171 -25.37 -27.94 -38.24
C LEU A 171 -25.44 -27.40 -36.80
N ARG A 172 -25.98 -28.20 -35.86
CA ARG A 172 -26.02 -27.85 -34.43
C ARG A 172 -24.62 -27.60 -33.87
N HIS A 173 -23.62 -28.35 -34.33
CA HIS A 173 -22.23 -28.16 -33.90
C HIS A 173 -21.64 -26.87 -34.47
N ILE A 174 -21.99 -26.51 -35.71
CA ILE A 174 -21.56 -25.24 -36.31
C ILE A 174 -22.19 -24.05 -35.56
N CYS A 175 -23.49 -24.10 -35.28
CA CYS A 175 -24.16 -23.07 -34.48
C CYS A 175 -23.56 -22.98 -33.07
N ALA A 176 -23.38 -24.10 -32.37
CA ALA A 176 -22.79 -24.13 -31.03
C ALA A 176 -21.36 -23.57 -31.02
N SER A 177 -20.52 -23.94 -32.00
CA SER A 177 -19.19 -23.36 -32.15
C SER A 177 -19.24 -21.84 -32.35
N GLY A 178 -20.18 -21.33 -33.14
CA GLY A 178 -20.38 -19.88 -33.31
C GLY A 178 -20.81 -19.17 -32.03
N ILE A 179 -21.70 -19.77 -31.24
CA ILE A 179 -22.14 -19.23 -29.93
C ILE A 179 -20.97 -19.18 -28.96
N PHE A 180 -20.23 -20.28 -28.78
CA PHE A 180 -19.07 -20.30 -27.88
C PHE A 180 -17.96 -19.36 -28.32
N PHE A 181 -17.75 -19.20 -29.63
CA PHE A 181 -16.81 -18.20 -30.14
C PHE A 181 -17.28 -16.78 -29.81
N ALA A 182 -18.57 -16.47 -29.96
CA ALA A 182 -19.11 -15.19 -29.56
C ALA A 182 -19.01 -14.93 -28.05
N LEU A 183 -19.22 -15.95 -27.20
CA LEU A 183 -18.99 -15.85 -25.76
C LEU A 183 -17.52 -15.53 -25.44
N ALA A 184 -16.57 -16.14 -26.16
CA ALA A 184 -15.15 -15.79 -26.03
C ALA A 184 -14.90 -14.31 -26.39
N VAL A 185 -15.44 -13.83 -27.52
CA VAL A 185 -15.31 -12.42 -27.95
C VAL A 185 -15.97 -11.46 -26.96
N LEU A 186 -17.14 -11.82 -26.42
CA LEU A 186 -17.86 -11.05 -25.41
C LEU A 186 -17.23 -11.16 -24.01
N THR A 187 -16.23 -12.01 -23.82
CA THR A 187 -15.42 -12.05 -22.60
C THR A 187 -14.16 -11.21 -22.79
N LYS A 188 -13.49 -11.37 -23.92
CA LYS A 188 -12.31 -10.59 -24.31
C LYS A 188 -12.24 -10.45 -25.83
N VAL A 189 -12.13 -9.21 -26.30
CA VAL A 189 -12.15 -8.89 -27.74
C VAL A 189 -10.98 -9.55 -28.50
N THR A 190 -9.87 -9.83 -27.82
CA THR A 190 -8.70 -10.52 -28.40
C THR A 190 -9.03 -11.90 -28.97
N ALA A 191 -10.12 -12.55 -28.55
CA ALA A 191 -10.62 -13.80 -29.12
C ALA A 191 -10.87 -13.73 -30.64
N VAL A 192 -11.16 -12.54 -31.18
CA VAL A 192 -11.42 -12.32 -32.62
C VAL A 192 -10.25 -12.82 -33.48
N MET A 193 -9.01 -12.78 -32.97
CA MET A 193 -7.81 -13.24 -33.69
C MET A 193 -7.87 -14.73 -34.07
N PHE A 194 -8.65 -15.54 -33.37
CA PHE A 194 -8.80 -16.98 -33.66
C PHE A 194 -9.92 -17.29 -34.67
N GLY A 195 -10.79 -16.32 -34.95
CA GLY A 195 -11.91 -16.46 -35.90
C GLY A 195 -11.48 -16.91 -37.30
N PRO A 196 -10.46 -16.30 -37.93
CA PRO A 196 -9.97 -16.71 -39.24
C PRO A 196 -9.52 -18.18 -39.31
N VAL A 197 -8.93 -18.72 -38.24
CA VAL A 197 -8.47 -20.12 -38.20
C VAL A 197 -9.63 -21.09 -38.09
N ILE A 198 -10.62 -20.78 -37.23
CA ILE A 198 -11.84 -21.57 -37.09
C ILE A 198 -12.61 -21.59 -38.42
N LEU A 199 -12.76 -20.44 -39.07
CA LEU A 199 -13.36 -20.32 -40.40
C LEU A 199 -12.58 -21.12 -41.44
N GLY A 200 -11.25 -21.00 -41.46
CA GLY A 200 -10.38 -21.77 -42.35
C GLY A 200 -10.61 -23.28 -42.19
N TYR A 201 -10.74 -23.77 -40.96
CA TYR A 201 -11.04 -25.18 -40.69
C TYR A 201 -12.41 -25.60 -41.26
N ILE A 202 -13.45 -24.78 -41.08
CA ILE A 202 -14.80 -25.05 -41.60
C ILE A 202 -14.81 -25.06 -43.14
N ILE A 203 -14.12 -24.10 -43.77
CA ILE A 203 -14.03 -23.96 -45.24
C ILE A 203 -13.28 -25.14 -45.87
N LEU A 204 -12.28 -25.70 -45.19
CA LEU A 204 -11.50 -26.83 -45.71
C LEU A 204 -12.24 -28.18 -45.61
N TYR A 205 -13.41 -28.22 -44.97
CA TYR A 205 -14.16 -29.46 -44.71
C TYR A 205 -15.22 -29.76 -45.81
N LYS A 206 -15.33 -31.02 -46.27
CA LYS A 206 -16.42 -31.55 -47.17
C LYS A 206 -16.57 -30.86 -48.54
N THR A 207 -17.72 -30.95 -49.21
CA THR A 207 -18.00 -30.51 -50.60
C THR A 207 -18.28 -29.00 -50.71
N LYS A 208 -18.12 -28.40 -51.91
CA LYS A 208 -18.26 -26.95 -52.16
C LYS A 208 -19.56 -26.34 -51.60
N ILE A 209 -20.71 -26.96 -51.84
CA ILE A 209 -22.03 -26.46 -51.38
C ILE A 209 -22.13 -26.47 -49.85
N SER A 210 -21.65 -27.54 -49.20
CA SER A 210 -21.69 -27.65 -47.74
C SER A 210 -20.79 -26.64 -47.03
N ARG A 211 -19.70 -26.20 -47.67
CA ARG A 211 -18.77 -25.21 -47.14
C ARG A 211 -19.40 -23.83 -47.07
N VAL A 212 -20.05 -23.38 -48.15
CA VAL A 212 -20.71 -22.07 -48.19
C VAL A 212 -21.76 -21.98 -47.08
N PHE A 213 -22.68 -22.95 -47.03
CA PHE A 213 -23.77 -22.94 -46.06
C PHE A 213 -23.28 -22.95 -44.59
N ARG A 214 -22.29 -23.78 -44.27
CA ARG A 214 -21.74 -23.86 -42.89
C ARG A 214 -20.98 -22.60 -42.50
N THR A 215 -20.20 -22.04 -43.41
CA THR A 215 -19.43 -20.82 -43.16
C THR A 215 -20.37 -19.63 -42.94
N THR A 216 -21.41 -19.49 -43.77
CA THR A 216 -22.43 -18.45 -43.61
C THR A 216 -23.16 -18.57 -42.28
N ILE A 217 -23.56 -19.77 -41.88
CA ILE A 217 -24.27 -19.97 -40.60
C ILE A 217 -23.36 -19.66 -39.41
N TRP A 218 -22.11 -20.13 -39.44
CA TRP A 218 -21.17 -19.82 -38.36
C TRP A 218 -20.97 -18.30 -38.23
N LEU A 219 -20.74 -17.59 -39.35
CA LEU A 219 -20.59 -16.13 -39.36
C LEU A 219 -21.83 -15.43 -38.81
N LEU A 220 -23.02 -15.79 -39.31
CA LEU A 220 -24.27 -15.19 -38.87
C LEU A 220 -24.48 -15.38 -37.36
N VAL A 221 -24.31 -16.60 -36.85
CA VAL A 221 -24.51 -16.90 -35.42
C VAL A 221 -23.48 -16.17 -34.56
N SER A 222 -22.20 -16.18 -34.96
CA SER A 222 -21.13 -15.48 -34.22
C SER A 222 -21.34 -13.96 -34.19
N ILE A 223 -21.67 -13.35 -35.35
CA ILE A 223 -21.88 -11.90 -35.46
C ILE A 223 -23.14 -11.48 -34.71
N MET A 224 -24.27 -12.17 -34.88
CA MET A 224 -25.51 -11.86 -34.17
C MET A 224 -25.31 -11.94 -32.65
N SER A 225 -24.65 -13.00 -32.18
CA SER A 225 -24.39 -13.15 -30.75
C SER A 225 -23.42 -12.08 -30.22
N THR A 226 -22.39 -11.70 -30.99
CA THR A 226 -21.47 -10.62 -30.57
C THR A 226 -22.16 -9.25 -30.60
N SER A 227 -23.16 -9.06 -31.47
CA SER A 227 -23.85 -7.78 -31.62
C SER A 227 -24.70 -7.37 -30.41
N PHE A 228 -24.92 -8.25 -29.42
CA PHE A 228 -25.60 -7.90 -28.17
C PHE A 228 -24.89 -6.76 -27.41
N TYR A 229 -23.56 -6.69 -27.47
CA TYR A 229 -22.82 -5.59 -26.82
C TYR A 229 -23.04 -4.25 -27.53
N ILE A 230 -23.10 -4.27 -28.86
CA ILE A 230 -23.44 -3.10 -29.68
C ILE A 230 -24.88 -2.69 -29.43
N LEU A 231 -25.80 -3.67 -29.39
CA LEU A 231 -27.21 -3.44 -29.10
C LEU A 231 -27.40 -2.79 -27.72
N TYR A 232 -26.66 -3.25 -26.71
CA TYR A 232 -26.67 -2.63 -25.38
C TYR A 232 -26.32 -1.14 -25.45
N ALA A 233 -25.25 -0.78 -26.16
CA ALA A 233 -24.87 0.63 -26.35
C ALA A 233 -25.95 1.46 -27.05
N PHE A 234 -26.63 0.89 -28.04
CA PHE A 234 -27.77 1.54 -28.69
C PHE A 234 -28.95 1.73 -27.74
N LEU A 235 -29.29 0.72 -26.95
CA LEU A 235 -30.41 0.76 -26.00
C LEU A 235 -30.19 1.76 -24.87
N ARG A 236 -28.93 1.99 -24.49
CA ARG A 236 -28.54 3.01 -23.49
C ARG A 236 -28.41 4.42 -24.07
N GLY A 237 -28.50 4.57 -25.39
CA GLY A 237 -28.21 5.85 -26.07
C GLY A 237 -26.72 6.23 -26.10
N GLU A 238 -25.84 5.34 -25.64
CA GLU A 238 -24.40 5.56 -25.48
C GLU A 238 -23.59 5.13 -26.72
N PHE A 239 -24.25 4.76 -27.82
CA PHE A 239 -23.55 4.34 -29.04
C PHE A 239 -22.76 5.48 -29.69
N PHE A 240 -23.34 6.68 -29.75
CA PHE A 240 -22.73 7.88 -30.34
C PHE A 240 -22.09 8.77 -29.26
N PRO A 241 -21.13 9.64 -29.63
CA PRO A 241 -20.57 10.65 -28.72
C PRO A 241 -21.63 11.60 -28.16
N ALA A 242 -21.51 11.96 -26.89
CA ALA A 242 -22.32 13.01 -26.28
C ALA A 242 -21.86 14.41 -26.77
N LYS A 243 -22.76 15.39 -26.87
CA LYS A 243 -22.40 16.75 -27.31
C LYS A 243 -21.57 17.52 -26.28
N ASN A 244 -21.80 17.27 -24.99
CA ASN A 244 -21.15 17.96 -23.87
C ASN A 244 -20.51 16.98 -22.87
N GLY A 245 -20.25 15.73 -23.26
CA GLY A 245 -19.74 14.70 -22.34
C GLY A 245 -20.76 14.19 -21.31
N GLU A 246 -22.06 14.45 -21.51
CA GLU A 246 -23.15 14.06 -20.60
C GLU A 246 -23.27 12.54 -20.39
N HIS A 247 -22.75 11.73 -21.30
CA HIS A 247 -22.68 10.29 -21.17
C HIS A 247 -21.45 9.73 -21.89
N VAL A 248 -21.06 8.52 -21.52
CA VAL A 248 -19.98 7.77 -22.19
C VAL A 248 -20.37 7.36 -23.60
N SER A 249 -19.37 7.06 -24.44
CA SER A 249 -19.59 6.63 -25.82
C SER A 249 -18.84 5.36 -26.19
N PHE A 250 -19.57 4.42 -26.80
CA PHE A 250 -18.99 3.22 -27.39
C PHE A 250 -18.04 3.53 -28.56
N ILE A 251 -18.39 4.47 -29.44
CA ILE A 251 -17.55 4.87 -30.58
C ILE A 251 -16.25 5.51 -30.08
N GLU A 252 -16.32 6.41 -29.11
CA GLU A 252 -15.12 7.07 -28.56
C GLU A 252 -14.23 6.05 -27.85
N ALA A 253 -14.81 5.10 -27.12
CA ALA A 253 -14.04 4.02 -26.50
C ALA A 253 -13.33 3.13 -27.53
N LEU A 254 -14.00 2.78 -28.64
CA LEU A 254 -13.35 2.06 -29.74
C LEU A 254 -12.24 2.88 -30.39
N GLN A 255 -12.46 4.17 -30.63
CA GLN A 255 -11.45 5.08 -31.16
C GLN A 255 -10.24 5.17 -30.23
N PHE A 256 -10.47 5.31 -28.92
CA PHE A 256 -9.45 5.30 -27.90
C PHE A 256 -8.64 3.99 -27.91
N GLN A 257 -9.29 2.83 -27.93
CA GLN A 257 -8.60 1.53 -27.99
C GLN A 257 -7.79 1.36 -29.28
N MET A 258 -8.27 1.88 -30.41
CA MET A 258 -7.53 1.88 -31.69
C MET A 258 -6.37 2.86 -31.70
N SER A 259 -6.48 3.99 -30.98
CA SER A 259 -5.43 5.01 -30.89
C SER A 259 -4.36 4.70 -29.85
N ARG A 260 -4.54 3.68 -29.00
CA ARG A 260 -3.52 3.21 -28.05
C ARG A 260 -2.29 2.71 -28.79
N LYS A 261 -1.32 3.59 -28.97
CA LYS A 261 0.03 3.26 -29.38
C LYS A 261 0.80 2.74 -28.17
N GLY A 262 1.61 1.70 -28.37
CA GLY A 262 2.66 1.37 -27.41
C GLY A 262 3.77 2.42 -27.50
N ALA A 263 4.91 2.15 -26.86
CA ALA A 263 6.10 2.98 -27.06
C ALA A 263 6.45 3.13 -28.55
N ASP A 264 6.89 4.34 -28.96
CA ASP A 264 7.20 4.69 -30.35
C ASP A 264 8.56 4.11 -30.79
N VAL A 265 8.71 2.80 -30.65
CA VAL A 265 9.91 2.01 -30.92
C VAL A 265 9.51 0.66 -31.53
N HIS A 266 10.45 -0.02 -32.18
CA HIS A 266 10.17 -1.36 -32.70
C HIS A 266 9.93 -2.37 -31.56
N PHE A 267 9.14 -3.42 -31.80
CA PHE A 267 8.76 -4.38 -30.75
C PHE A 267 9.94 -5.14 -30.12
N TRP A 268 11.10 -5.18 -30.79
CA TRP A 268 12.32 -5.84 -30.29
C TRP A 268 13.27 -4.86 -29.60
N GLU A 269 12.97 -3.56 -29.60
CA GLU A 269 13.81 -2.54 -28.98
C GLU A 269 13.51 -2.42 -27.49
N TYR A 270 14.56 -2.11 -26.74
CA TYR A 270 14.47 -1.79 -25.32
C TYR A 270 13.55 -0.58 -25.13
N GLY A 271 12.56 -0.71 -24.25
CA GLY A 271 11.53 0.30 -24.04
C GLY A 271 10.18 0.01 -24.70
N SER A 272 10.08 -1.01 -25.56
CA SER A 272 8.78 -1.45 -26.09
C SER A 272 7.98 -2.27 -25.07
N ASP A 273 6.65 -2.15 -25.10
CA ASP A 273 5.74 -2.91 -24.22
C ASP A 273 5.94 -4.43 -24.37
N PHE A 274 6.20 -4.91 -25.61
CA PHE A 274 6.51 -6.31 -25.85
C PHE A 274 7.84 -6.74 -25.20
N TYR A 275 8.87 -5.90 -25.27
CA TYR A 275 10.16 -6.17 -24.64
C TYR A 275 10.03 -6.26 -23.11
N PHE A 276 9.32 -5.32 -22.48
CA PHE A 276 9.04 -5.38 -21.04
C PHE A 276 8.24 -6.61 -20.63
N ALA A 277 7.22 -6.98 -21.44
CA ALA A 277 6.47 -8.21 -21.20
C ALA A 277 7.35 -9.46 -21.35
N LEU A 278 8.22 -9.50 -22.38
CA LEU A 278 9.15 -10.59 -22.61
C LEU A 278 10.15 -10.75 -21.45
N GLU A 279 10.69 -9.65 -20.94
CA GLU A 279 11.58 -9.64 -19.77
C GLU A 279 10.85 -10.19 -18.52
N SER A 280 9.62 -9.73 -18.27
CA SER A 280 8.77 -10.25 -17.19
C SER A 280 8.48 -11.74 -17.33
N TRP A 281 8.24 -12.24 -18.54
CA TRP A 281 8.03 -13.67 -18.80
C TRP A 281 9.31 -14.48 -18.61
N MET A 282 10.45 -13.98 -19.06
CA MET A 282 11.75 -14.66 -18.89
C MET A 282 12.16 -14.71 -17.42
N ASN A 283 11.90 -13.66 -16.65
CA ASN A 283 12.16 -13.66 -15.21
C ASN A 283 11.33 -14.70 -14.45
N LYS A 284 10.14 -15.05 -14.96
CA LYS A 284 9.26 -16.08 -14.36
C LYS A 284 9.55 -17.49 -14.87
N ASP A 285 9.83 -17.63 -16.17
CA ASP A 285 10.07 -18.93 -16.81
C ASP A 285 10.92 -18.83 -18.09
N ILE A 286 12.21 -18.51 -17.94
CA ILE A 286 13.14 -18.37 -19.07
C ILE A 286 13.18 -19.63 -19.96
N TYR A 287 13.06 -20.81 -19.36
CA TYR A 287 13.20 -22.08 -20.07
C TYR A 287 11.97 -22.39 -20.92
N PHE A 288 10.76 -22.15 -20.41
CA PHE A 288 9.54 -22.29 -21.21
C PHE A 288 9.57 -21.36 -22.42
N ILE A 289 10.03 -20.12 -22.24
CA ILE A 289 10.13 -19.14 -23.33
C ILE A 289 11.14 -19.59 -24.40
N ILE A 290 12.37 -19.94 -24.01
CA ILE A 290 13.43 -20.34 -24.95
C ILE A 290 13.10 -21.67 -25.64
N ILE A 291 12.75 -22.71 -24.87
CA ILE A 291 12.41 -24.03 -25.41
C ILE A 291 11.15 -23.93 -26.25
N GLY A 292 10.17 -23.14 -25.82
CA GLY A 292 8.95 -22.89 -26.55
C GLY A 292 9.21 -22.26 -27.91
N ALA A 293 10.05 -21.24 -27.98
CA ALA A 293 10.46 -20.62 -29.24
C ALA A 293 11.11 -21.64 -30.20
N ILE A 294 12.01 -22.49 -29.70
CA ILE A 294 12.64 -23.56 -30.49
C ILE A 294 11.58 -24.55 -31.02
N ILE A 295 10.66 -24.99 -30.16
CA ILE A 295 9.60 -25.94 -30.54
C ILE A 295 8.67 -25.33 -31.60
N ILE A 296 8.33 -24.05 -31.50
CA ILE A 296 7.50 -23.37 -32.51
C ILE A 296 8.21 -23.33 -33.86
N VAL A 297 9.50 -22.99 -33.91
CA VAL A 297 10.30 -23.01 -35.15
C VAL A 297 10.34 -24.42 -35.76
N LEU A 298 10.61 -25.44 -34.95
CA LEU A 298 10.60 -26.84 -35.40
C LEU A 298 9.21 -27.26 -35.90
N SER A 299 8.15 -26.81 -35.24
CA SER A 299 6.76 -27.11 -35.61
C SER A 299 6.40 -26.57 -37.00
N ILE A 300 6.97 -25.44 -37.43
CA ILE A 300 6.80 -24.91 -38.79
C ILE A 300 7.34 -25.89 -39.84
N ILE A 301 8.50 -26.50 -39.58
CA ILE A 301 9.11 -27.49 -40.46
C ILE A 301 8.29 -28.78 -40.46
N VAL A 302 7.92 -29.27 -39.27
CA VAL A 302 7.12 -30.49 -39.10
C VAL A 302 5.75 -30.36 -39.78
N ALA A 303 5.14 -29.16 -39.75
CA ALA A 303 3.85 -28.87 -40.38
C ALA A 303 3.86 -29.07 -41.90
N ILE A 304 5.01 -29.01 -42.57
CA ILE A 304 5.14 -29.32 -44.01
C ILE A 304 4.72 -30.77 -44.26
N ARG A 305 5.23 -31.70 -43.44
CA ARG A 305 4.98 -33.14 -43.54
C ARG A 305 3.64 -33.53 -42.90
N PHE A 306 3.37 -33.04 -41.69
CA PHE A 306 2.23 -33.47 -40.88
C PHE A 306 1.14 -32.40 -40.84
N LYS A 307 -0.06 -32.77 -41.28
CA LYS A 307 -1.19 -31.83 -41.38
C LYS A 307 -1.92 -31.63 -40.05
N ASN A 308 -1.75 -32.55 -39.09
CA ASN A 308 -2.48 -32.55 -37.81
C ASN A 308 -2.17 -31.31 -36.96
N ILE A 309 -0.94 -30.80 -37.04
CA ILE A 309 -0.48 -29.65 -36.24
C ILE A 309 -0.85 -28.29 -36.84
N ARG A 310 -1.19 -28.22 -38.14
CA ARG A 310 -1.31 -26.95 -38.88
C ARG A 310 -2.35 -26.00 -38.30
N PHE A 311 -3.52 -26.52 -37.89
CA PHE A 311 -4.58 -25.71 -37.31
C PHE A 311 -4.09 -24.96 -36.06
N PHE A 312 -3.46 -25.69 -35.14
CA PHE A 312 -2.97 -25.15 -33.88
C PHE A 312 -1.80 -24.20 -34.09
N LEU A 313 -0.88 -24.53 -34.99
CA LEU A 313 0.26 -23.68 -35.33
C LEU A 313 -0.18 -22.36 -35.96
N ILE A 314 -1.17 -22.37 -36.87
CA ILE A 314 -1.68 -21.13 -37.48
C ILE A 314 -2.38 -20.27 -36.41
N ALA A 315 -3.18 -20.88 -35.52
CA ALA A 315 -3.79 -20.16 -34.40
C ALA A 315 -2.75 -19.49 -33.50
N PHE A 316 -1.70 -20.23 -33.13
CA PHE A 316 -0.57 -19.68 -32.36
C PHE A 316 0.10 -18.51 -33.09
N LEU A 317 0.47 -18.69 -34.36
CA LEU A 317 1.21 -17.68 -35.12
C LEU A 317 0.39 -16.42 -35.37
N LEU A 318 -0.92 -16.52 -35.63
CA LEU A 318 -1.77 -15.34 -35.81
C LEU A 318 -1.87 -14.51 -34.53
N TYR A 319 -2.00 -15.15 -33.37
CA TYR A 319 -2.01 -14.44 -32.10
C TYR A 319 -0.61 -13.90 -31.74
N PHE A 320 0.46 -14.63 -32.06
CA PHE A 320 1.82 -14.13 -31.86
C PHE A 320 2.11 -12.87 -32.68
N VAL A 321 1.63 -12.81 -33.94
CA VAL A 321 1.70 -11.61 -34.78
C VAL A 321 0.97 -10.42 -34.13
N PHE A 322 -0.13 -10.67 -33.43
CA PHE A 322 -0.81 -9.64 -32.66
C PHE A 322 0.08 -9.10 -31.53
N LEU A 323 0.83 -9.93 -30.81
CA LEU A 323 1.72 -9.48 -29.74
C LEU A 323 2.86 -8.59 -30.26
N ILE A 324 3.43 -8.91 -31.43
CA ILE A 324 4.58 -8.17 -32.00
C ILE A 324 4.16 -6.99 -32.89
N ARG A 325 2.90 -6.55 -32.84
CA ARG A 325 2.36 -5.52 -33.75
C ARG A 325 2.87 -4.09 -33.48
N GLY A 326 3.63 -3.86 -32.42
CA GLY A 326 4.06 -2.52 -31.98
C GLY A 326 2.99 -1.70 -31.27
N GLY A 327 1.93 -2.36 -30.77
CA GLY A 327 0.91 -1.72 -29.93
C GLY A 327 1.05 -2.13 -28.47
N VAL A 328 0.08 -1.75 -27.64
CA VAL A 328 0.10 -2.09 -26.22
C VAL A 328 0.11 -3.60 -25.98
N VAL A 329 1.06 -4.06 -25.17
CA VAL A 329 1.21 -5.44 -24.68
C VAL A 329 1.35 -5.42 -23.17
N ILE A 330 0.42 -6.08 -22.49
CA ILE A 330 0.47 -6.26 -21.03
C ILE A 330 0.86 -7.71 -20.71
N ASN A 331 1.39 -7.93 -19.50
CA ASN A 331 2.05 -9.18 -19.12
C ASN A 331 1.19 -10.44 -19.36
N PHE A 332 -0.10 -10.42 -19.06
CA PHE A 332 -0.93 -11.63 -19.22
C PHE A 332 -1.44 -11.87 -20.66
N TYR A 333 -1.08 -11.03 -21.65
CA TYR A 333 -1.40 -11.29 -23.05
C TYR A 333 -0.74 -12.56 -23.62
N ILE A 334 0.20 -13.18 -22.92
CA ILE A 334 0.74 -14.49 -23.32
C ILE A 334 -0.25 -15.65 -23.12
N LEU A 335 -1.25 -15.51 -22.24
CA LEU A 335 -2.18 -16.57 -21.85
C LEU A 335 -2.80 -17.32 -23.04
N PRO A 336 -3.32 -16.65 -24.10
CA PRO A 336 -3.97 -17.36 -25.19
C PRO A 336 -3.03 -18.24 -26.02
N LEU A 337 -1.71 -18.12 -25.88
CA LEU A 337 -0.74 -18.96 -26.58
C LEU A 337 -0.54 -20.33 -25.91
N PHE A 338 -0.66 -20.42 -24.59
CA PHE A 338 -0.41 -21.64 -23.81
C PHE A 338 -1.20 -22.88 -24.25
N PRO A 339 -2.54 -22.84 -24.41
CA PRO A 339 -3.29 -24.03 -24.79
C PRO A 339 -2.87 -24.54 -26.18
N PHE A 340 -2.57 -23.63 -27.12
CA PHE A 340 -2.11 -24.01 -28.44
C PHE A 340 -0.69 -24.55 -28.41
N PHE A 341 0.20 -23.95 -27.63
CA PHE A 341 1.55 -24.45 -27.43
C PHE A 341 1.55 -25.88 -26.89
N ALA A 342 0.79 -26.15 -25.82
CA ALA A 342 0.68 -27.49 -25.24
C ALA A 342 0.16 -28.53 -26.24
N MET A 343 -0.86 -28.18 -27.04
CA MET A 343 -1.37 -29.03 -28.11
C MET A 343 -0.35 -29.26 -29.23
N ILE A 344 0.37 -28.21 -29.66
CA ILE A 344 1.43 -28.27 -30.68
C ILE A 344 2.52 -29.24 -30.24
N VAL A 345 3.05 -29.08 -29.03
CA VAL A 345 4.11 -29.95 -28.48
C VAL A 345 3.66 -31.40 -28.50
N ALA A 346 2.52 -31.72 -27.89
CA ALA A 346 2.04 -33.09 -27.79
C ALA A 346 1.74 -33.74 -29.14
N ILE A 347 1.12 -33.00 -30.08
CA ILE A 347 0.81 -33.49 -31.43
C ILE A 347 2.11 -33.66 -32.24
N MET A 348 3.06 -32.72 -32.14
CA MET A 348 4.35 -32.81 -32.82
C MET A 348 5.12 -34.07 -32.42
N PHE A 349 5.28 -34.30 -31.11
CA PHE A 349 5.96 -35.49 -30.60
C PHE A 349 5.25 -36.78 -31.01
N TYR A 350 3.90 -36.79 -30.99
CA TYR A 350 3.13 -37.92 -31.50
C TYR A 350 3.40 -38.17 -32.98
N ASP A 351 3.26 -37.14 -33.84
CA ASP A 351 3.44 -37.23 -35.28
C ASP A 351 4.87 -37.71 -35.64
N ILE A 352 5.91 -37.17 -34.98
CA ILE A 352 7.30 -37.62 -35.16
C ILE A 352 7.48 -39.08 -34.72
N SER A 353 6.87 -39.50 -33.60
CA SER A 353 6.95 -40.88 -33.13
C SER A 353 6.41 -41.89 -34.15
N THR A 354 5.46 -41.47 -35.01
CA THR A 354 4.90 -42.33 -36.06
C THR A 354 5.90 -42.68 -37.17
N LEU A 355 6.97 -41.90 -37.33
CA LEU A 355 8.04 -42.18 -38.31
C LEU A 355 8.91 -43.36 -37.88
N PHE A 356 9.16 -43.50 -36.58
CA PHE A 356 10.11 -44.46 -36.04
C PHE A 356 9.44 -45.70 -35.44
N CYS A 357 8.19 -45.59 -34.98
CA CYS A 357 7.49 -46.65 -34.27
C CYS A 357 6.20 -47.09 -35.00
N LYS A 358 6.08 -48.39 -35.29
CA LYS A 358 4.87 -48.98 -35.90
C LYS A 358 3.81 -49.44 -34.88
N ARG A 359 4.20 -49.78 -33.64
CA ARG A 359 3.28 -50.24 -32.57
C ARG A 359 2.89 -49.08 -31.65
N GLU A 360 1.64 -49.01 -31.22
CA GLU A 360 1.17 -47.95 -30.31
C GLU A 360 1.91 -47.94 -28.97
N GLY A 361 2.18 -49.12 -28.39
CA GLY A 361 2.91 -49.22 -27.12
C GLY A 361 4.34 -48.65 -27.20
N THR A 362 5.04 -48.83 -28.33
CA THR A 362 6.39 -48.27 -28.50
C THR A 362 6.35 -46.76 -28.79
N ARG A 363 5.28 -46.26 -29.43
CA ARG A 363 5.06 -44.81 -29.58
C ARG A 363 4.87 -44.12 -28.23
N ALA A 364 4.08 -44.73 -27.34
CA ALA A 364 3.90 -44.22 -25.99
C ALA A 364 5.24 -44.15 -25.22
N MET A 365 6.11 -45.16 -25.34
CA MET A 365 7.45 -45.14 -24.73
C MET A 365 8.36 -44.03 -25.28
N VAL A 366 8.35 -43.79 -26.61
CA VAL A 366 9.14 -42.71 -27.21
C VAL A 366 8.65 -41.33 -26.76
N MET A 367 7.34 -41.16 -26.59
CA MET A 367 6.77 -39.92 -26.05
C MET A 367 6.99 -39.79 -24.54
N PHE A 368 7.20 -40.88 -23.81
CA PHE A 368 7.41 -40.87 -22.38
C PHE A 368 8.74 -40.21 -21.99
N VAL A 369 9.79 -40.32 -22.82
CA VAL A 369 11.10 -39.70 -22.56
C VAL A 369 11.02 -38.16 -22.47
N PRO A 370 10.51 -37.43 -23.49
CA PRO A 370 10.38 -35.98 -23.39
C PRO A 370 9.35 -35.57 -22.33
N PHE A 371 8.28 -36.34 -22.14
CA PHE A 371 7.32 -36.11 -21.05
C PHE A 371 7.98 -36.17 -19.67
N LEU A 372 8.76 -37.22 -19.41
CA LEU A 372 9.46 -37.42 -18.15
C LEU A 372 10.54 -36.36 -17.96
N ALA A 373 11.25 -35.97 -19.02
CA ALA A 373 12.23 -34.88 -18.94
C ALA A 373 11.58 -33.56 -18.50
N VAL A 374 10.42 -33.20 -19.05
CA VAL A 374 9.65 -32.02 -18.63
C VAL A 374 9.21 -32.14 -17.17
N CYS A 375 8.66 -33.29 -16.77
CA CYS A 375 8.20 -33.50 -15.40
C CYS A 375 9.34 -33.47 -14.37
N ILE A 376 10.47 -34.12 -14.67
CA ILE A 376 11.66 -34.09 -13.81
C ILE A 376 12.21 -32.67 -13.73
N TYR A 377 12.30 -31.98 -14.86
CA TYR A 377 12.82 -30.62 -14.91
C TYR A 377 11.99 -29.69 -14.01
N TYR A 378 10.67 -29.62 -14.20
CA TYR A 378 9.84 -28.76 -13.35
C TYR A 378 9.67 -29.30 -11.92
N GLY A 379 9.83 -30.60 -11.69
CA GLY A 379 9.81 -31.18 -10.34
C GLY A 379 11.07 -30.87 -9.51
N PHE A 380 12.24 -30.75 -10.13
CA PHE A 380 13.52 -30.48 -9.46
C PHE A 380 13.96 -29.01 -9.56
N TYR A 381 13.77 -28.41 -10.73
CA TYR A 381 14.24 -27.06 -11.08
C TYR A 381 13.10 -26.08 -11.33
N GLY A 382 11.84 -26.53 -11.32
CA GLY A 382 10.71 -25.62 -11.29
C GLY A 382 10.76 -24.78 -10.02
N PRO A 383 10.41 -23.48 -10.06
CA PRO A 383 10.42 -22.61 -8.90
C PRO A 383 9.47 -23.18 -7.83
N ARG A 384 10.06 -23.71 -6.75
CA ARG A 384 9.32 -24.12 -5.54
C ARG A 384 8.52 -22.95 -4.95
N ILE A 385 8.86 -21.71 -5.33
CA ILE A 385 8.25 -20.46 -4.88
C ILE A 385 6.72 -20.49 -5.03
N HIS A 386 6.16 -21.02 -6.13
CA HIS A 386 4.71 -21.01 -6.37
C HIS A 386 3.91 -21.89 -5.39
N PHE A 387 4.60 -22.81 -4.72
CA PHE A 387 4.01 -23.75 -3.76
C PHE A 387 4.37 -23.42 -2.31
N LEU A 388 5.39 -22.60 -2.07
CA LEU A 388 5.90 -22.32 -0.72
C LEU A 388 5.76 -20.85 -0.30
N ARG A 389 5.72 -19.93 -1.25
CA ARG A 389 5.67 -18.49 -0.97
C ARG A 389 4.26 -18.05 -0.62
N ASP A 390 4.18 -17.10 0.29
CA ASP A 390 2.98 -16.33 0.56
C ASP A 390 3.21 -14.88 0.12
N GLU A 391 2.40 -14.41 -0.82
CA GLU A 391 2.41 -13.04 -1.31
C GLU A 391 1.08 -12.32 -1.07
N THR A 392 0.09 -12.95 -0.42
CA THR A 392 -1.25 -12.36 -0.24
C THR A 392 -1.55 -11.99 1.20
N THR A 393 -0.92 -12.64 2.18
CA THR A 393 -1.17 -12.39 3.61
C THR A 393 -1.01 -10.90 3.97
N PRO A 394 0.04 -10.19 3.54
CA PRO A 394 0.17 -8.75 3.79
C PRO A 394 -1.03 -7.92 3.30
N GLN A 395 -1.57 -8.23 2.11
CA GLN A 395 -2.74 -7.57 1.55
C GLN A 395 -4.02 -7.88 2.35
N SER A 396 -4.20 -9.12 2.78
CA SER A 396 -5.35 -9.50 3.62
C SER A 396 -5.30 -8.88 5.03
N ASN A 397 -4.10 -8.79 5.62
CA ASN A 397 -3.90 -8.16 6.92
C ASN A 397 -4.18 -6.66 6.86
N ALA A 398 -3.85 -5.99 5.75
CA ALA A 398 -4.20 -4.59 5.56
C ALA A 398 -5.71 -4.36 5.53
N ILE A 399 -6.48 -5.22 4.85
CA ILE A 399 -7.96 -5.18 4.87
C ILE A 399 -8.48 -5.37 6.30
N GLU A 400 -7.98 -6.36 7.02
CA GLU A 400 -8.41 -6.65 8.39
C GLU A 400 -8.10 -5.48 9.33
N TRP A 401 -6.91 -4.89 9.21
CA TRP A 401 -6.50 -3.73 10.00
C TRP A 401 -7.39 -2.52 9.73
N ILE A 402 -7.73 -2.24 8.45
CA ILE A 402 -8.68 -1.17 8.09
C ILE A 402 -10.02 -1.41 8.78
N LYS A 403 -10.59 -2.61 8.63
CA LYS A 403 -11.91 -2.93 9.20
C LYS A 403 -11.92 -2.88 10.73
N LYS A 404 -10.81 -3.12 11.40
CA LYS A 404 -10.72 -3.07 12.88
C LYS A 404 -10.50 -1.65 13.41
N ASN A 405 -9.55 -0.93 12.81
CA ASN A 405 -8.99 0.28 13.42
C ASN A 405 -9.59 1.59 12.87
N LEU A 406 -10.09 1.61 11.63
CA LEU A 406 -10.56 2.85 11.03
C LEU A 406 -12.05 3.15 11.31
N PRO A 407 -12.44 4.45 11.36
CA PRO A 407 -13.82 4.88 11.34
C PRO A 407 -14.54 4.50 10.04
N ASN A 408 -15.84 4.20 10.10
CA ASN A 408 -16.59 3.66 8.95
C ASN A 408 -16.77 4.66 7.80
N ASP A 409 -16.81 5.96 8.10
CA ASP A 409 -17.01 7.05 7.16
C ASP A 409 -15.73 7.54 6.49
N SER A 410 -14.57 7.00 6.89
CA SER A 410 -13.27 7.41 6.37
C SER A 410 -13.16 7.26 4.85
N ALA A 411 -12.61 8.30 4.22
CA ALA A 411 -12.25 8.32 2.82
C ALA A 411 -10.90 7.61 2.62
N VAL A 412 -10.92 6.40 2.07
CA VAL A 412 -9.73 5.56 1.93
C VAL A 412 -9.40 5.34 0.47
N ILE A 413 -8.18 5.70 0.06
CA ILE A 413 -7.65 5.33 -1.25
C ILE A 413 -7.19 3.88 -1.19
N ILE A 414 -7.76 3.01 -2.03
CA ILE A 414 -7.44 1.57 -2.02
C ILE A 414 -7.05 1.06 -3.41
N ASP A 415 -6.39 -0.09 -3.44
CA ASP A 415 -6.27 -0.92 -4.65
C ASP A 415 -7.58 -1.69 -4.88
N SER A 416 -7.90 -2.02 -6.13
CA SER A 416 -9.18 -2.62 -6.51
C SER A 416 -9.42 -3.99 -5.91
N TYR A 417 -8.38 -4.76 -5.54
CA TYR A 417 -8.53 -6.07 -4.90
C TYR A 417 -9.30 -5.99 -3.58
N ALA A 418 -9.19 -4.87 -2.86
CA ALA A 418 -9.78 -4.69 -1.54
C ALA A 418 -11.22 -4.15 -1.57
N LEU A 419 -11.71 -3.69 -2.72
CA LEU A 419 -12.95 -2.91 -2.82
C LEU A 419 -14.18 -3.68 -2.30
N VAL A 420 -14.35 -4.93 -2.73
CA VAL A 420 -15.48 -5.75 -2.28
C VAL A 420 -15.31 -6.16 -0.82
N ASP A 421 -14.11 -6.57 -0.42
CA ASP A 421 -13.78 -6.98 0.95
C ASP A 421 -14.02 -5.89 1.99
N ILE A 422 -13.82 -4.62 1.63
CA ILE A 422 -13.98 -3.46 2.51
C ILE A 422 -15.42 -2.90 2.47
N ARG A 423 -16.13 -3.00 1.34
CA ARG A 423 -17.50 -2.45 1.19
C ARG A 423 -18.61 -3.44 1.55
N ASP A 424 -18.34 -4.74 1.52
CA ASP A 424 -19.35 -5.75 1.87
C ASP A 424 -19.40 -5.99 3.39
N PRO A 425 -20.58 -5.93 4.03
CA PRO A 425 -20.71 -6.12 5.47
C PRO A 425 -20.45 -7.56 5.93
N HIS A 426 -20.46 -8.56 5.04
CA HIS A 426 -20.28 -9.97 5.44
C HIS A 426 -18.84 -10.38 5.72
N ASN A 427 -17.85 -9.54 5.37
CA ASN A 427 -16.44 -9.89 5.51
C ASN A 427 -15.84 -9.44 6.85
N ILE A 428 -15.23 -10.34 7.64
CA ILE A 428 -14.56 -10.05 8.94
C ILE A 428 -15.48 -9.48 10.05
N ASN A 429 -16.11 -8.33 9.82
CA ASN A 429 -17.05 -7.66 10.71
C ASN A 429 -18.09 -6.83 9.90
N ASP A 430 -19.13 -6.36 10.60
CA ASP A 430 -20.24 -5.61 9.98
C ASP A 430 -19.87 -4.17 9.55
N LYS A 431 -18.63 -3.70 9.77
CA LYS A 431 -18.20 -2.37 9.33
C LYS A 431 -18.04 -2.35 7.81
N THR A 432 -18.52 -1.29 7.18
CA THR A 432 -18.41 -1.04 5.74
C THR A 432 -17.85 0.34 5.50
N PHE A 433 -17.00 0.49 4.48
CA PHE A 433 -16.38 1.78 4.14
C PHE A 433 -16.89 2.27 2.78
N PRO A 434 -18.06 2.96 2.73
CA PRO A 434 -18.62 3.47 1.48
C PRO A 434 -17.74 4.51 0.79
N ASN A 435 -16.81 5.13 1.54
CA ASN A 435 -15.84 6.11 1.03
C ASN A 435 -14.47 5.51 0.71
N ALA A 436 -14.34 4.18 0.69
CA ALA A 436 -13.13 3.53 0.19
C ALA A 436 -13.20 3.37 -1.33
N ASP A 437 -12.37 4.09 -2.08
CA ASP A 437 -12.42 4.13 -3.55
C ASP A 437 -11.11 3.68 -4.21
N TRP A 438 -11.27 2.99 -5.34
CA TRP A 438 -10.14 2.48 -6.12
C TRP A 438 -9.31 3.63 -6.72
N PHE A 439 -8.00 3.65 -6.46
CA PHE A 439 -7.06 4.70 -6.87
C PHE A 439 -7.16 5.10 -8.35
N TYR A 440 -7.36 4.13 -9.26
CA TYR A 440 -7.43 4.41 -10.69
C TYR A 440 -8.70 5.18 -11.06
N LYS A 441 -9.81 4.90 -10.37
CA LYS A 441 -11.08 5.61 -10.55
C LYS A 441 -11.03 7.01 -9.95
N ILE A 442 -10.34 7.18 -8.82
CA ILE A 442 -10.08 8.50 -8.24
C ILE A 442 -9.42 9.45 -9.25
N ASN A 443 -8.50 8.95 -10.09
CA ASN A 443 -7.82 9.81 -11.07
C ASN A 443 -8.63 10.03 -12.37
N ARG A 444 -9.45 9.05 -12.77
CA ARG A 444 -10.01 8.99 -14.14
C ARG A 444 -11.52 9.13 -14.25
N ASP A 445 -12.27 8.85 -13.19
CA ASP A 445 -13.73 8.97 -13.17
C ASP A 445 -14.10 10.37 -12.66
N VAL A 446 -14.74 11.17 -13.50
CA VAL A 446 -15.14 12.56 -13.17
C VAL A 446 -16.07 12.61 -11.96
N ALA A 447 -16.99 11.64 -11.84
CA ALA A 447 -17.91 11.58 -10.71
C ALA A 447 -17.18 11.32 -9.38
N ILE A 448 -16.06 10.60 -9.42
CA ILE A 448 -15.24 10.36 -8.23
C ILE A 448 -14.29 11.53 -7.99
N ARG A 449 -13.50 11.90 -9.00
CA ARG A 449 -12.48 12.94 -8.89
C ARG A 449 -13.08 14.31 -8.58
N ASP A 450 -14.01 14.78 -9.41
CA ASP A 450 -14.46 16.18 -9.42
C ASP A 450 -15.74 16.37 -8.59
N GLU A 451 -16.67 15.41 -8.62
CA GLU A 451 -17.94 15.55 -7.91
C GLU A 451 -17.84 15.07 -6.44
N LYS A 452 -17.26 13.89 -6.19
CA LYS A 452 -17.13 13.35 -4.83
C LYS A 452 -15.99 13.97 -4.04
N TYR A 453 -14.80 14.05 -4.62
CA TYR A 453 -13.59 14.52 -3.93
C TYR A 453 -13.15 15.94 -4.34
N HIS A 454 -13.90 16.63 -5.22
CA HIS A 454 -13.64 18.02 -5.62
C HIS A 454 -12.23 18.29 -6.14
N ASN A 455 -11.55 17.25 -6.64
CA ASN A 455 -10.16 17.27 -7.07
C ASN A 455 -9.21 17.82 -5.99
N MET A 456 -9.50 17.53 -4.71
CA MET A 456 -8.70 17.92 -3.55
C MET A 456 -8.22 16.69 -2.80
N TRP A 457 -6.90 16.53 -2.68
CA TRP A 457 -6.30 15.35 -2.03
C TRP A 457 -6.54 15.35 -0.52
N GLN A 458 -6.83 16.52 0.06
CA GLN A 458 -7.17 16.73 1.46
C GLN A 458 -8.51 16.09 1.86
N ASN A 459 -9.32 15.68 0.90
CA ASN A 459 -10.60 15.00 1.15
C ASN A 459 -10.44 13.48 1.37
N PHE A 460 -9.20 12.97 1.36
CA PHE A 460 -8.89 11.60 1.75
C PHE A 460 -8.36 11.58 3.17
N ASP A 461 -8.68 10.54 3.92
CA ASP A 461 -8.21 10.33 5.29
C ASP A 461 -7.05 9.32 5.33
N TYR A 462 -7.10 8.29 4.47
CA TYR A 462 -6.13 7.19 4.49
C TYR A 462 -5.80 6.65 3.09
N ILE A 463 -4.65 5.98 2.99
CA ILE A 463 -4.20 5.27 1.78
C ILE A 463 -3.78 3.86 2.16
N ALA A 464 -4.37 2.86 1.51
CA ALA A 464 -3.95 1.46 1.60
C ALA A 464 -3.05 1.12 0.40
N LEU A 465 -1.76 1.39 0.53
CA LEU A 465 -0.77 1.30 -0.53
C LEU A 465 -0.31 -0.14 -0.78
N THR A 466 -0.21 -0.50 -2.05
CA THR A 466 0.31 -1.78 -2.54
C THR A 466 1.38 -1.60 -3.61
N HIS A 467 1.99 -2.72 -4.02
CA HIS A 467 2.94 -2.81 -5.12
C HIS A 467 2.44 -2.21 -6.45
N GLU A 468 1.22 -2.53 -6.87
CA GLU A 468 0.64 -2.00 -8.13
C GLU A 468 0.36 -0.51 -8.01
N MET A 469 -0.20 -0.07 -6.88
CA MET A 469 -0.43 1.35 -6.61
C MET A 469 0.85 2.16 -6.66
N LEU A 470 1.92 1.70 -6.00
CA LEU A 470 3.20 2.42 -5.97
C LEU A 470 3.78 2.62 -7.38
N LYS A 471 3.73 1.58 -8.22
CA LYS A 471 4.15 1.66 -9.63
C LYS A 471 3.28 2.62 -10.45
N GLN A 472 1.98 2.65 -10.21
CA GLN A 472 1.08 3.57 -10.92
C GLN A 472 1.28 5.03 -10.48
N ILE A 473 1.56 5.27 -9.19
CA ILE A 473 1.91 6.61 -8.68
C ILE A 473 3.20 7.13 -9.33
N GLU A 474 4.17 6.25 -9.61
CA GLU A 474 5.39 6.60 -10.35
C GLU A 474 5.06 7.12 -11.76
N LEU A 475 4.20 6.38 -12.48
CA LEU A 475 3.83 6.64 -13.87
C LEU A 475 2.92 7.87 -14.02
N ASP A 476 2.05 8.15 -13.03
CA ASP A 476 1.06 9.23 -13.07
C ASP A 476 1.49 10.42 -12.19
N SER A 477 2.44 11.20 -12.71
CA SER A 477 3.14 12.24 -11.95
C SER A 477 2.31 13.45 -11.52
N HIS A 478 1.09 13.60 -12.03
CA HIS A 478 0.18 14.72 -11.73
C HIS A 478 -1.18 14.22 -11.24
N SER A 479 -1.18 13.15 -10.43
CA SER A 479 -2.41 12.53 -9.92
C SER A 479 -2.75 12.94 -8.49
N LEU A 480 -4.05 13.04 -8.23
CA LEU A 480 -4.60 13.30 -6.90
C LEU A 480 -4.10 12.29 -5.85
N VAL A 481 -3.96 11.03 -6.26
CA VAL A 481 -3.42 9.95 -5.43
C VAL A 481 -1.95 10.18 -5.07
N ARG A 482 -1.14 10.70 -5.99
CA ARG A 482 0.28 11.02 -5.73
C ARG A 482 0.41 12.16 -4.73
N ASP A 483 -0.44 13.18 -4.87
CA ASP A 483 -0.46 14.32 -3.94
C ASP A 483 -0.92 13.87 -2.55
N ALA A 484 -1.97 13.05 -2.46
CA ALA A 484 -2.39 12.44 -1.19
C ALA A 484 -1.27 11.62 -0.55
N TYR A 485 -0.56 10.79 -1.33
CA TYR A 485 0.54 9.97 -0.81
C TYR A 485 1.74 10.79 -0.32
N ARG A 486 2.15 11.82 -1.08
CA ARG A 486 3.24 12.71 -0.66
C ARG A 486 2.93 13.47 0.62
N ASN A 487 1.65 13.73 0.85
CA ASN A 487 1.14 14.37 2.05
C ASN A 487 0.50 13.33 2.96
N SER A 488 1.21 12.25 3.28
CA SER A 488 0.70 11.23 4.19
C SER A 488 1.80 10.65 5.07
N LEU A 489 1.42 10.13 6.23
CA LEU A 489 2.31 9.50 7.20
C LEU A 489 1.98 8.00 7.36
N PRO A 490 2.98 7.11 7.42
CA PRO A 490 2.74 5.68 7.59
C PRO A 490 2.13 5.39 8.97
N LEU A 491 1.11 4.52 9.00
CA LEU A 491 0.45 4.03 10.22
C LEU A 491 0.73 2.55 10.49
N ALA A 492 0.75 1.73 9.45
CA ALA A 492 0.95 0.29 9.57
C ALA A 492 1.64 -0.26 8.33
N LYS A 493 2.52 -1.25 8.52
CA LYS A 493 3.30 -1.87 7.45
C LYS A 493 3.36 -3.38 7.63
N TRP A 494 2.93 -4.13 6.61
CA TRP A 494 3.11 -5.58 6.51
C TRP A 494 4.08 -5.88 5.38
N LEU A 495 5.18 -6.52 5.74
CA LEU A 495 6.19 -6.97 4.79
C LEU A 495 6.17 -8.50 4.74
N GLY A 496 6.30 -9.05 3.53
CA GLY A 496 6.47 -10.47 3.28
C GLY A 496 7.85 -10.97 3.70
N ASP A 497 8.41 -11.90 2.94
CA ASP A 497 9.73 -12.47 3.24
C ASP A 497 10.86 -11.40 3.20
N ARG A 498 12.01 -11.74 3.77
CA ARG A 498 13.18 -10.83 3.88
C ARG A 498 13.72 -10.35 2.52
N GLU A 499 13.28 -10.89 1.39
CA GLU A 499 13.69 -10.44 0.05
C GLU A 499 12.85 -9.27 -0.46
N THR A 500 11.80 -8.89 0.25
CA THR A 500 10.94 -7.75 -0.08
C THR A 500 11.70 -6.43 0.01
N TYR A 501 11.94 -5.80 -1.14
CA TYR A 501 12.50 -4.46 -1.22
C TYR A 501 11.41 -3.45 -1.57
N VAL A 502 11.26 -2.43 -0.74
CA VAL A 502 10.40 -1.26 -0.99
C VAL A 502 11.18 0.00 -0.71
N ASN A 503 11.25 0.88 -1.70
CA ASN A 503 11.75 2.25 -1.55
C ASN A 503 10.64 3.21 -1.95
N GLU A 504 9.93 3.66 -0.92
CA GLU A 504 8.74 4.53 -0.97
C GLU A 504 9.03 5.87 -1.64
N GLN A 505 10.19 6.47 -1.35
CA GLN A 505 10.61 7.76 -1.89
C GLN A 505 10.93 7.70 -3.39
N LYS A 506 11.50 6.56 -3.84
CA LYS A 506 11.87 6.34 -5.24
C LYS A 506 10.80 5.58 -6.04
N PHE A 507 9.67 5.26 -5.43
CA PHE A 507 8.59 4.45 -6.01
C PHE A 507 9.07 3.08 -6.53
N ARG A 508 10.07 2.47 -5.89
CA ARG A 508 10.66 1.20 -6.34
C ARG A 508 10.26 0.04 -5.45
N THR A 509 9.92 -1.08 -6.06
CA THR A 509 9.55 -2.31 -5.34
C THR A 509 9.85 -3.55 -6.19
N THR A 510 10.19 -4.67 -5.53
CA THR A 510 10.56 -5.94 -6.18
C THR A 510 9.38 -6.89 -6.41
N ASN A 511 8.44 -6.98 -5.47
CA ASN A 511 7.41 -8.02 -5.33
C ASN A 511 6.14 -7.46 -4.68
N GLY A 512 5.02 -8.20 -4.84
CA GLY A 512 3.68 -7.80 -4.39
C GLY A 512 3.26 -8.30 -3.01
N ASP A 513 4.21 -8.83 -2.24
CA ASP A 513 4.05 -9.40 -0.90
C ASP A 513 4.19 -8.35 0.21
N TRP A 514 3.59 -7.19 0.04
CA TRP A 514 3.53 -6.17 1.08
C TRP A 514 2.32 -5.28 0.92
N ALA A 515 1.91 -4.66 2.03
CA ALA A 515 0.91 -3.61 2.06
C ALA A 515 1.23 -2.62 3.18
N MET A 516 0.82 -1.36 2.99
CA MET A 516 1.03 -0.30 3.98
C MET A 516 -0.21 0.57 4.09
N ILE A 517 -0.54 1.04 5.29
CA ILE A 517 -1.57 2.07 5.51
C ILE A 517 -0.89 3.38 5.86
N PHE A 518 -1.34 4.45 5.21
CA PHE A 518 -0.95 5.83 5.52
C PHE A 518 -2.16 6.63 5.97
N ARG A 519 -1.95 7.62 6.83
CA ARG A 519 -2.88 8.70 7.15
C ARG A 519 -2.58 9.88 6.25
N VAL A 520 -3.56 10.37 5.51
CA VAL A 520 -3.43 11.59 4.72
C VAL A 520 -3.49 12.79 5.67
N ASN A 521 -2.59 13.72 5.42
CA ASN A 521 -2.39 14.92 6.22
C ASN A 521 -3.48 15.96 5.92
N ASP A 522 -3.92 16.72 6.92
CA ASP A 522 -4.92 17.77 6.71
C ASP A 522 -4.29 19.10 6.20
N VAL A 523 -5.12 20.12 5.99
CA VAL A 523 -4.66 21.46 5.55
C VAL A 523 -3.68 22.08 6.55
N HIS A 524 -3.85 21.83 7.85
CA HIS A 524 -2.96 22.36 8.87
C HIS A 524 -1.60 21.66 8.84
N HIS A 525 -1.55 20.38 8.49
CA HIS A 525 -0.30 19.69 8.24
C HIS A 525 0.39 20.20 6.97
N ALA A 526 -0.35 20.55 5.91
CA ALA A 526 0.25 21.21 4.75
C ALA A 526 0.91 22.55 5.13
N GLN A 527 0.25 23.34 5.99
CA GLN A 527 0.84 24.53 6.60
C GLN A 527 2.13 24.21 7.40
N LEU A 528 2.15 23.12 8.18
CA LEU A 528 3.36 22.68 8.88
C LEU A 528 4.49 22.30 7.91
N LEU A 529 4.16 21.68 6.78
CA LEU A 529 5.12 21.29 5.76
C LEU A 529 5.73 22.50 5.06
N ASP A 530 4.90 23.43 4.58
CA ASP A 530 5.37 24.67 3.93
C ASP A 530 6.27 25.46 4.91
N SER A 531 5.85 25.57 6.17
CA SER A 531 6.64 26.24 7.20
C SER A 531 7.93 25.50 7.54
N TRP A 532 7.94 24.17 7.47
CA TRP A 532 9.16 23.38 7.63
C TRP A 532 10.18 23.67 6.52
N GLU A 533 9.75 23.74 5.27
CA GLU A 533 10.63 24.07 4.15
C GLU A 533 11.24 25.48 4.30
N SER A 534 10.43 26.47 4.65
CA SER A 534 10.91 27.83 4.94
C SER A 534 11.85 27.87 6.15
N TYR A 535 11.52 27.17 7.24
CA TYR A 535 12.36 27.06 8.44
C TYR A 535 13.73 26.45 8.10
N ARG A 536 13.74 25.35 7.35
CA ARG A 536 14.96 24.66 6.92
C ARG A 536 15.87 25.59 6.15
N SER A 537 15.32 26.37 5.21
CA SER A 537 16.11 27.31 4.40
C SER A 537 16.62 28.53 5.16
N THR A 538 15.95 28.91 6.26
CA THR A 538 16.22 30.17 6.98
C THR A 538 17.10 29.97 8.20
N TYR A 539 16.86 28.92 8.98
CA TYR A 539 17.50 28.72 10.29
C TYR A 539 18.49 27.57 10.33
N ILE A 540 18.50 26.68 9.32
CA ILE A 540 19.46 25.59 9.24
C ILE A 540 20.54 25.93 8.21
N ASN A 541 21.76 26.11 8.69
CA ASN A 541 22.92 26.28 7.84
C ASN A 541 23.48 24.91 7.45
N PHE A 542 23.30 24.55 6.17
CA PHE A 542 23.79 23.28 5.62
C PHE A 542 25.22 23.39 5.10
N ASP A 543 26.07 22.42 5.48
CA ASP A 543 27.37 22.18 4.87
C ASP A 543 27.38 20.78 4.23
N GLY A 544 26.89 20.70 2.99
CA GLY A 544 26.64 19.43 2.29
C GLY A 544 25.37 18.73 2.78
N ALA A 545 25.16 17.48 2.33
CA ALA A 545 23.91 16.74 2.56
C ALA A 545 23.75 16.20 4.00
N ASN A 546 24.83 16.10 4.77
CA ASN A 546 24.86 15.35 6.04
C ASN A 546 25.28 16.22 7.23
N TYR A 547 25.09 17.54 7.15
CA TYR A 547 25.57 18.44 8.19
C TYR A 547 24.75 19.74 8.24
N GLY A 548 24.03 19.95 9.35
CA GLY A 548 23.08 21.06 9.50
C GLY A 548 23.19 21.73 10.86
N GLN A 549 23.60 23.00 10.88
CA GLN A 549 23.65 23.81 12.10
C GLN A 549 22.39 24.67 12.22
N VAL A 550 21.63 24.51 13.30
CA VAL A 550 20.50 25.41 13.61
C VAL A 550 21.03 26.67 14.27
N ILE A 551 20.75 27.85 13.70
CA ILE A 551 21.25 29.15 14.20
C ILE A 551 20.07 30.07 14.48
N ASP A 552 19.99 30.60 15.70
CA ASP A 552 19.10 31.72 16.01
C ASP A 552 19.71 33.02 15.44
N PRO A 553 19.07 33.68 14.44
CA PRO A 553 19.62 34.87 13.81
C PRO A 553 19.71 36.07 14.75
N ALA A 554 18.91 36.11 15.83
CA ALA A 554 18.90 37.23 16.76
C ALA A 554 20.13 37.22 17.69
N THR A 555 20.58 36.03 18.09
CA THR A 555 21.71 35.87 19.01
C THR A 555 22.99 35.40 18.32
N ASN A 556 22.88 34.89 17.09
CA ASN A 556 23.92 34.19 16.35
C ASN A 556 24.52 33.04 17.18
N THR A 557 23.64 32.27 17.84
CA THR A 557 24.01 31.11 18.66
C THR A 557 23.25 29.87 18.22
N THR A 558 23.85 28.71 18.50
CA THR A 558 23.20 27.40 18.37
C THR A 558 23.01 26.84 19.76
N THR A 559 21.82 26.33 20.05
CA THR A 559 21.55 25.61 21.29
C THR A 559 21.26 24.14 21.02
N SER A 560 21.47 23.29 22.02
CA SER A 560 21.00 21.90 21.97
C SER A 560 19.49 21.85 21.77
N GLU A 561 18.75 22.77 22.41
CA GLU A 561 17.31 22.97 22.26
C GLU A 561 16.92 23.17 20.78
N GLY A 562 17.54 24.14 20.10
CA GLY A 562 17.23 24.43 18.71
C GLY A 562 17.56 23.27 17.75
N GLN A 563 18.62 22.52 18.04
CA GLN A 563 18.95 21.31 17.28
C GLN A 563 17.93 20.18 17.51
N SER A 564 17.51 19.98 18.75
CA SER A 564 16.49 18.98 19.10
C SER A 564 15.15 19.27 18.41
N TYR A 565 14.76 20.55 18.33
CA TYR A 565 13.56 20.97 17.60
C TYR A 565 13.64 20.64 16.11
N ALA A 566 14.79 20.90 15.46
CA ALA A 566 14.96 20.54 14.06
C ALA A 566 14.89 19.02 13.84
N MET A 567 15.46 18.22 14.74
CA MET A 567 15.38 16.75 14.66
C MET A 567 13.93 16.25 14.80
N LEU A 568 13.18 16.73 15.79
CA LEU A 568 11.79 16.36 15.99
C LEU A 568 10.90 16.76 14.80
N ARG A 569 11.05 18.01 14.31
CA ARG A 569 10.32 18.49 13.11
C ARG A 569 10.64 17.63 11.90
N SER A 570 11.92 17.31 11.68
CA SER A 570 12.34 16.45 10.57
C SER A 570 11.69 15.06 10.65
N ALA A 571 11.60 14.46 11.84
CA ALA A 571 10.94 13.17 12.03
C ALA A 571 9.43 13.25 11.70
N TRP A 572 8.71 14.25 12.22
CA TRP A 572 7.28 14.42 11.92
C TRP A 572 6.99 14.78 10.46
N MET A 573 7.92 15.45 9.78
CA MET A 573 7.83 15.75 8.35
C MET A 573 8.41 14.64 7.45
N ASN A 574 8.87 13.52 8.04
CA ASN A 574 9.54 12.41 7.34
C ASN A 574 10.72 12.85 6.45
N ASP A 575 11.49 13.86 6.90
CA ASP A 575 12.64 14.44 6.22
C ASP A 575 13.95 13.84 6.78
N HIS A 576 14.32 12.65 6.26
CA HIS A 576 15.50 11.91 6.71
C HIS A 576 16.81 12.67 6.52
N GLU A 577 16.95 13.38 5.40
CA GLU A 577 18.19 14.10 5.07
C GLU A 577 18.45 15.22 6.08
N THR A 578 17.44 16.04 6.37
CA THR A 578 17.57 17.12 7.35
C THR A 578 17.73 16.57 8.76
N PHE A 579 17.02 15.49 9.10
CA PHE A 579 17.19 14.79 10.39
C PHE A 579 18.63 14.37 10.60
N LEU A 580 19.21 13.65 9.62
CA LEU A 580 20.57 13.15 9.69
C LEU A 580 21.58 14.31 9.78
N ALA A 581 21.36 15.38 9.02
CA ALA A 581 22.21 16.56 9.04
C ALA A 581 22.23 17.26 10.41
N ALA A 582 21.07 17.49 11.02
CA ALA A 582 20.95 18.09 12.35
C ALA A 582 21.54 17.16 13.42
N TRP A 583 21.25 15.85 13.35
CA TRP A 583 21.78 14.85 14.27
C TRP A 583 23.31 14.81 14.27
N LEU A 584 23.93 14.66 13.10
CA LEU A 584 25.38 14.56 12.98
C LEU A 584 26.06 15.84 13.45
N TRP A 585 25.48 17.02 13.18
CA TRP A 585 26.00 18.27 13.70
C TRP A 585 25.96 18.30 15.24
N ALA A 586 24.81 18.02 15.84
CA ALA A 586 24.63 18.03 17.30
C ALA A 586 25.58 17.04 17.98
N LYS A 587 25.68 15.82 17.45
CA LYS A 587 26.59 14.78 17.94
C LYS A 587 28.05 15.21 17.90
N ASN A 588 28.48 15.86 16.81
CA ASN A 588 29.88 16.24 16.64
C ASN A 588 30.29 17.48 17.45
N HIS A 589 29.37 18.42 17.71
CA HIS A 589 29.70 19.73 18.31
C HIS A 589 29.25 19.87 19.75
N LEU A 590 28.14 19.23 20.12
CA LEU A 590 27.51 19.40 21.43
C LEU A 590 27.69 18.15 22.31
N GLN A 591 27.78 16.94 21.75
CA GLN A 591 27.98 15.70 22.53
C GLN A 591 29.45 15.44 22.90
N ASN A 592 30.12 16.44 23.47
CA ASN A 592 31.56 16.41 23.81
C ASN A 592 31.85 16.41 25.31
N ARG A 593 30.80 16.29 26.14
CA ARG A 593 30.92 16.23 27.59
C ARG A 593 31.68 15.00 28.06
N VAL A 594 32.41 15.14 29.15
CA VAL A 594 33.18 14.05 29.77
C VAL A 594 32.34 13.42 30.89
N GLY A 595 32.12 12.11 30.78
CA GLY A 595 31.44 11.31 31.81
C GLY A 595 30.00 10.94 31.49
N ASP A 596 29.40 11.58 30.49
CA ASP A 596 28.04 11.34 30.00
C ASP A 596 27.99 11.51 28.46
N LYS A 597 26.86 11.16 27.85
CA LYS A 597 26.53 11.36 26.43
C LYS A 597 25.42 12.41 26.24
N LEU A 598 25.31 13.33 27.17
CA LEU A 598 24.40 14.48 27.08
C LEU A 598 25.05 15.62 26.28
N PHE A 599 24.26 16.62 25.91
CA PHE A 599 24.65 17.65 24.96
C PHE A 599 24.94 18.97 25.66
N SER A 600 26.12 19.55 25.40
CA SER A 600 26.44 20.93 25.77
C SER A 600 25.39 21.88 25.20
N TRP A 601 24.82 22.75 26.02
CA TRP A 601 23.60 23.46 25.65
C TRP A 601 23.83 24.65 24.71
N GLN A 602 25.04 25.22 24.68
CA GLN A 602 25.32 26.43 23.89
C GLN A 602 26.62 26.37 23.10
N TRP A 603 26.49 26.66 21.81
CA TRP A 603 27.58 26.87 20.86
C TRP A 603 27.54 28.29 20.30
N LYS A 604 28.71 28.95 20.28
CA LYS A 604 28.88 30.32 19.79
C LYS A 604 30.31 30.54 19.34
N ASP A 605 30.49 31.33 18.28
CA ASP A 605 31.81 31.71 17.76
C ASP A 605 32.71 30.49 17.46
N ASP A 606 32.14 29.47 16.83
CA ASP A 606 32.76 28.19 16.47
C ASP A 606 33.37 27.40 17.65
N ALA A 607 32.80 27.55 18.84
CA ALA A 607 33.15 26.74 20.01
C ALA A 607 31.94 26.49 20.94
N VAL A 608 32.08 25.50 21.82
CA VAL A 608 31.18 25.35 22.97
C VAL A 608 31.38 26.56 23.90
N ALA A 609 30.33 27.36 24.04
CA ALA A 609 30.33 28.54 24.89
C ALA A 609 29.99 28.20 26.35
N ASP A 610 29.10 27.22 26.54
CA ASP A 610 28.77 26.64 27.84
C ASP A 610 28.58 25.13 27.70
N ASN A 611 29.35 24.40 28.51
CA ASN A 611 29.44 22.95 28.47
C ASN A 611 28.38 22.26 29.36
N SER A 612 27.55 23.01 30.09
CA SER A 612 26.40 22.47 30.84
C SER A 612 25.39 21.83 29.88
N ASN A 613 24.56 20.88 30.33
CA ASN A 613 23.49 20.34 29.48
C ASN A 613 22.15 20.98 29.81
N ALA A 614 21.20 20.85 28.88
CA ALA A 614 19.81 21.22 29.05
C ALA A 614 18.97 19.98 28.74
N THR A 615 18.29 19.46 29.77
CA THR A 615 17.66 18.13 29.68
C THR A 615 16.41 18.08 28.80
N ASP A 616 15.74 19.21 28.58
CA ASP A 616 14.69 19.36 27.57
C ASP A 616 15.21 19.01 26.17
N ALA A 617 16.39 19.50 25.81
CA ALA A 617 17.02 19.17 24.54
C ALA A 617 17.48 17.70 24.49
N ASP A 618 18.07 17.20 25.58
CA ASP A 618 18.57 15.83 25.65
C ASP A 618 17.43 14.79 25.49
N GLU A 619 16.27 15.02 26.14
CA GLU A 619 15.10 14.13 26.01
C GLU A 619 14.44 14.23 24.63
N ASP A 620 14.39 15.43 24.04
CA ASP A 620 13.85 15.66 22.69
C ASP A 620 14.73 14.98 21.62
N ILE A 621 16.06 15.03 21.75
CA ILE A 621 16.99 14.30 20.88
C ILE A 621 16.79 12.79 21.01
N ALA A 622 16.66 12.28 22.25
CA ALA A 622 16.44 10.86 22.48
C ALA A 622 15.13 10.38 21.83
N LEU A 623 14.03 11.13 21.99
CA LEU A 623 12.76 10.82 21.34
C LEU A 623 12.91 10.85 19.80
N ALA A 624 13.53 11.89 19.26
CA ALA A 624 13.71 12.05 17.81
C ALA A 624 14.48 10.86 17.20
N LEU A 625 15.50 10.34 17.88
CA LEU A 625 16.22 9.14 17.47
C LEU A 625 15.35 7.87 17.50
N LEU A 626 14.49 7.71 18.52
CA LEU A 626 13.54 6.60 18.56
C LEU A 626 12.53 6.67 17.40
N PHE A 627 12.08 7.88 17.06
CA PHE A 627 11.22 8.10 15.89
C PHE A 627 11.95 7.80 14.58
N GLY A 628 13.20 8.23 14.44
CA GLY A 628 14.02 7.92 13.28
C GLY A 628 14.23 6.41 13.07
N TYR A 629 14.41 5.65 14.16
CA TYR A 629 14.46 4.18 14.11
C TYR A 629 13.17 3.59 13.51
N LYS A 630 12.00 4.06 13.95
CA LYS A 630 10.69 3.56 13.50
C LYS A 630 10.37 3.92 12.05
N LEU A 631 10.73 5.13 11.62
CA LEU A 631 10.44 5.61 10.27
C LEU A 631 11.36 4.99 9.21
N TRP A 632 12.66 4.88 9.52
CA TRP A 632 13.69 4.58 8.51
C TRP A 632 14.39 3.23 8.71
N ASP A 633 13.98 2.43 9.72
CA ASP A 633 14.52 1.09 10.03
C ASP A 633 16.05 1.09 10.26
N GLU A 634 16.58 2.17 10.86
CA GLU A 634 18.00 2.33 11.16
C GLU A 634 18.31 2.04 12.64
N GLU A 635 18.76 0.81 12.92
CA GLU A 635 19.15 0.29 14.25
C GLU A 635 20.15 1.19 15.03
N GLN A 636 20.96 1.97 14.32
CA GLN A 636 21.92 2.88 14.94
C GLN A 636 21.21 3.95 15.79
N TYR A 637 20.08 4.49 15.34
CA TYR A 637 19.35 5.50 16.10
C TYR A 637 18.82 4.95 17.42
N LEU A 638 18.29 3.72 17.43
CA LEU A 638 17.85 3.05 18.66
C LEU A 638 19.00 2.84 19.64
N THR A 639 20.16 2.42 19.14
CA THR A 639 21.36 2.22 19.96
C THR A 639 21.83 3.52 20.61
N GLU A 640 21.84 4.62 19.85
CA GLU A 640 22.26 5.93 20.33
C GLU A 640 21.25 6.54 21.31
N ALA A 641 19.94 6.41 21.04
CA ALA A 641 18.88 6.84 21.94
C ALA A 641 18.98 6.17 23.31
N LYS A 642 19.18 4.84 23.35
CA LYS A 642 19.32 4.06 24.60
C LYS A 642 20.42 4.59 25.51
N VAL A 643 21.54 5.06 24.93
CA VAL A 643 22.65 5.62 25.71
C VAL A 643 22.28 6.96 26.31
N ILE A 644 21.62 7.84 25.54
CA ILE A 644 21.17 9.15 26.03
C ILE A 644 20.10 8.99 27.13
N ILE A 645 19.12 8.11 26.91
CA ILE A 645 18.06 7.81 27.88
C ILE A 645 18.66 7.32 29.20
N ASN A 646 19.62 6.39 29.13
CA ASN A 646 20.33 5.92 30.31
C ASN A 646 20.99 7.08 31.08
N ASP A 647 21.72 7.94 30.38
CA ASP A 647 22.49 9.03 31.01
C ASP A 647 21.56 10.12 31.57
N LEU A 648 20.40 10.36 30.96
CA LEU A 648 19.34 11.22 31.51
C LEU A 648 18.88 10.71 32.87
N TRP A 649 18.62 9.40 32.99
CA TRP A 649 18.22 8.81 34.26
C TRP A 649 19.33 8.92 35.32
N GLU A 650 20.54 8.48 34.98
CA GLU A 650 21.67 8.41 35.91
C GLU A 650 22.13 9.79 36.41
N HIS A 651 21.92 10.84 35.62
CA HIS A 651 22.50 12.16 35.90
C HIS A 651 21.50 13.28 36.10
N SER A 652 20.23 13.09 35.72
CA SER A 652 19.21 14.15 35.78
C SER A 652 17.93 13.74 36.50
N VAL A 653 17.78 12.48 36.90
CA VAL A 653 16.65 12.04 37.75
C VAL A 653 17.13 11.89 39.18
N ILE A 654 16.48 12.61 40.11
CA ILE A 654 16.75 12.49 41.55
C ILE A 654 15.54 11.95 42.29
N LYS A 655 15.77 11.40 43.49
CA LYS A 655 14.72 10.91 44.38
C LYS A 655 14.74 11.62 45.74
N ILE A 656 13.70 12.38 46.05
CA ILE A 656 13.54 13.05 47.35
C ILE A 656 12.31 12.46 48.03
N ASN A 657 12.47 11.93 49.25
CA ASN A 657 11.39 11.34 50.06
C ASN A 657 10.53 10.30 49.31
N GLY A 658 11.15 9.48 48.46
CA GLY A 658 10.47 8.40 47.74
C GLY A 658 9.87 8.79 46.39
N ARG A 659 9.95 10.07 46.00
CA ARG A 659 9.39 10.62 44.76
C ARG A 659 10.49 11.03 43.79
N TYR A 660 10.28 10.74 42.50
CA TYR A 660 11.22 11.11 41.44
C TYR A 660 10.98 12.54 40.94
N TYR A 661 12.08 13.23 40.60
CA TYR A 661 12.07 14.56 40.00
C TYR A 661 13.06 14.59 38.84
N PHE A 662 12.62 15.16 37.71
CA PHE A 662 13.48 15.41 36.56
C PHE A 662 14.11 16.80 36.69
N LEU A 663 15.44 16.85 36.75
CA LEU A 663 16.19 18.09 36.90
C LEU A 663 16.48 18.70 35.53
N PRO A 664 16.50 20.04 35.43
CA PRO A 664 16.62 20.72 34.14
C PRO A 664 18.01 20.59 33.50
N MET A 665 18.99 20.13 34.27
CA MET A 665 20.37 19.91 33.87
C MET A 665 20.92 18.80 34.76
N HIS A 666 22.12 18.29 34.45
CA HIS A 666 22.81 17.31 35.28
C HIS A 666 22.79 17.75 36.75
N GLU A 667 22.50 16.80 37.65
CA GLU A 667 22.38 16.99 39.10
C GLU A 667 23.46 17.91 39.69
N ARG A 668 24.72 17.72 39.29
CA ARG A 668 25.87 18.51 39.77
C ARG A 668 25.74 20.00 39.47
N ASP A 669 25.13 20.35 38.34
CA ASP A 669 24.95 21.72 37.85
C ASP A 669 23.66 22.33 38.44
N ALA A 670 22.64 21.49 38.67
CA ALA A 670 21.39 21.88 39.33
C ALA A 670 21.54 22.12 40.84
N ASP A 671 22.51 21.48 41.50
CA ASP A 671 22.73 21.59 42.94
C ASP A 671 23.15 23.01 43.37
N LYS A 672 22.43 23.57 44.36
CA LYS A 672 22.76 24.84 45.04
C LYS A 672 22.83 24.64 46.56
N TRP A 673 23.51 23.56 46.96
CA TRP A 673 23.79 23.13 48.34
C TRP A 673 22.56 22.62 49.11
N SER A 674 21.56 23.48 49.32
CA SER A 674 20.37 23.16 50.13
C SER A 674 19.21 22.56 49.34
N GLY A 675 19.34 22.48 48.03
CA GLY A 675 18.29 22.11 47.08
C GLY A 675 18.80 22.13 45.65
N TYR A 676 17.88 21.92 44.72
CA TYR A 676 18.15 21.88 43.29
C TYR A 676 17.34 22.96 42.55
N LEU A 677 17.89 23.49 41.47
CA LEU A 677 17.12 24.24 40.48
C LEU A 677 16.17 23.29 39.75
N PHE A 678 14.95 23.77 39.47
CA PHE A 678 13.89 22.98 38.85
C PHE A 678 13.15 23.84 37.82
N ASN A 679 12.97 23.31 36.61
CA ASN A 679 12.17 23.94 35.55
C ASN A 679 11.01 23.00 35.19
N PRO A 680 9.74 23.37 35.48
CA PRO A 680 8.60 22.53 35.15
C PRO A 680 8.46 22.24 33.66
N SER A 681 8.96 23.13 32.77
CA SER A 681 8.77 23.00 31.32
C SER A 681 9.58 21.87 30.67
N TYR A 682 10.45 21.22 31.44
CA TYR A 682 11.31 20.11 31.01
C TYR A 682 10.69 18.76 31.39
N ILE A 683 9.48 18.78 31.95
CA ILE A 683 8.73 17.58 32.29
C ILE A 683 8.00 17.10 31.03
N SER A 684 8.36 15.91 30.52
CA SER A 684 7.76 15.29 29.32
C SER A 684 7.21 13.88 29.60
N PRO A 685 6.05 13.74 30.28
CA PRO A 685 5.52 12.44 30.69
C PRO A 685 5.33 11.47 29.51
N ALA A 686 4.88 11.97 28.36
CA ALA A 686 4.76 11.18 27.13
C ALA A 686 6.09 10.54 26.69
N HIS A 687 7.20 11.27 26.83
CA HIS A 687 8.52 10.75 26.46
C HIS A 687 8.94 9.66 27.45
N TYR A 688 8.66 9.83 28.74
CA TYR A 688 9.01 8.86 29.77
C TYR A 688 8.29 7.52 29.56
N ARG A 689 7.03 7.52 29.09
CA ARG A 689 6.31 6.28 28.76
C ARG A 689 6.99 5.51 27.62
N ILE A 690 7.41 6.23 26.57
CA ILE A 690 8.20 5.63 25.49
C ILE A 690 9.56 5.12 26.02
N PHE A 691 10.23 5.89 26.86
CA PHE A 691 11.50 5.50 27.47
C PHE A 691 11.37 4.27 28.37
N ALA A 692 10.22 4.07 29.03
CA ALA A 692 9.96 2.87 29.84
C ALA A 692 9.99 1.57 29.01
N GLU A 693 9.55 1.62 27.74
CA GLU A 693 9.62 0.47 26.83
C GLU A 693 11.06 0.20 26.36
N VAL A 694 11.86 1.25 26.20
CA VAL A 694 13.23 1.19 25.66
C VAL A 694 14.26 0.85 26.76
N ASP A 695 14.02 1.31 27.98
CA ASP A 695 14.90 1.22 29.15
C ASP A 695 14.15 0.69 30.39
N PRO A 696 13.72 -0.59 30.38
CA PRO A 696 12.84 -1.17 31.40
C PRO A 696 13.50 -1.37 32.78
N LYS A 697 14.81 -1.09 32.92
CA LYS A 697 15.52 -1.16 34.21
C LYS A 697 15.29 0.07 35.09
N HIS A 698 14.83 1.18 34.50
CA HIS A 698 14.57 2.43 35.18
C HIS A 698 13.07 2.71 35.23
N ASP A 699 12.62 3.34 36.30
CA ASP A 699 11.19 3.49 36.60
C ASP A 699 10.61 4.78 35.98
N TRP A 700 10.70 4.86 34.65
CA TRP A 700 10.23 5.99 33.86
C TRP A 700 8.72 6.23 33.99
N GLU A 701 7.92 5.16 34.14
CA GLU A 701 6.48 5.25 34.41
C GLU A 701 6.20 5.93 35.77
N GLN A 702 6.97 5.59 36.81
CA GLN A 702 6.83 6.28 38.09
C GLN A 702 7.30 7.74 38.01
N LEU A 703 8.32 8.06 37.19
CA LEU A 703 8.71 9.46 36.94
C LEU A 703 7.59 10.23 36.22
N ALA A 704 6.91 9.64 35.22
CA ALA A 704 5.74 10.24 34.58
C ALA A 704 4.61 10.51 35.59
N THR A 705 4.32 9.53 36.45
CA THR A 705 3.32 9.68 37.52
C THR A 705 3.70 10.77 38.53
N ASP A 706 4.96 10.78 38.97
CA ASP A 706 5.47 11.75 39.96
C ASP A 706 5.59 13.17 39.38
N SER A 707 5.71 13.27 38.07
CA SER A 707 5.68 14.54 37.33
C SER A 707 4.32 15.23 37.44
N TYR A 708 3.21 14.51 37.27
CA TYR A 708 1.86 15.07 37.48
C TYR A 708 1.61 15.48 38.92
N LYS A 709 2.05 14.67 39.88
CA LYS A 709 2.02 15.09 41.30
C LYS A 709 2.77 16.42 41.47
N THR A 710 3.84 16.66 40.68
CA THR A 710 4.75 17.82 40.83
C THR A 710 4.11 19.06 40.27
N LEU A 711 3.55 18.93 39.09
CA LEU A 711 2.77 19.98 38.45
C LEU A 711 1.54 20.36 39.30
N ASN A 712 0.81 19.38 39.84
CA ASN A 712 -0.34 19.63 40.73
C ASN A 712 0.09 20.29 42.05
N GLU A 713 1.17 19.82 42.69
CA GLU A 713 1.71 20.46 43.90
C GLU A 713 2.09 21.93 43.64
N ILE A 714 2.66 22.23 42.46
CA ILE A 714 2.99 23.60 42.04
C ILE A 714 1.74 24.44 41.77
N GLY A 715 0.72 23.85 41.14
CA GLY A 715 -0.58 24.49 40.86
C GLY A 715 -1.35 24.85 42.13
N GLU A 716 -1.34 23.96 43.12
CA GLU A 716 -2.09 24.08 44.39
C GLU A 716 -1.42 24.96 45.46
N ARG A 717 -0.21 25.46 45.20
CA ARG A 717 0.52 26.26 46.19
C ARG A 717 -0.28 27.47 46.64
N TYR A 718 -0.16 27.83 47.91
CA TYR A 718 -0.85 29.01 48.47
C TYR A 718 -0.50 30.34 47.75
N ASP A 719 0.69 30.43 47.14
CA ASP A 719 1.20 31.57 46.40
C ASP A 719 1.00 31.46 44.86
N ASN A 720 0.24 30.45 44.41
CA ASN A 720 -0.28 30.30 43.06
C ASN A 720 -1.81 30.38 43.09
N LYS A 721 -2.39 31.25 42.27
CA LYS A 721 -3.85 31.46 42.18
C LYS A 721 -4.41 31.15 40.79
N ILE A 722 -3.55 30.73 39.87
CA ILE A 722 -3.90 30.52 38.46
C ILE A 722 -3.57 29.13 37.96
N TYR A 723 -3.06 28.25 38.84
CA TYR A 723 -2.61 26.87 38.57
C TYR A 723 -1.48 26.73 37.53
N LEU A 724 -1.20 27.76 36.74
CA LEU A 724 -0.06 27.83 35.82
C LEU A 724 1.28 27.89 36.59
N PRO A 725 2.31 27.17 36.15
CA PRO A 725 3.63 27.17 36.81
C PRO A 725 4.43 28.43 36.49
N ALA A 726 5.40 28.77 37.33
CA ALA A 726 6.45 29.72 36.96
C ALA A 726 7.59 29.03 36.19
N ASP A 727 8.43 29.82 35.50
CA ASP A 727 9.57 29.31 34.72
C ASP A 727 10.54 28.49 35.58
N TRP A 728 10.88 28.96 36.78
CA TRP A 728 11.86 28.27 37.64
C TRP A 728 11.44 28.24 39.11
N TYR A 729 11.72 27.08 39.72
CA TYR A 729 11.56 26.85 41.15
C TYR A 729 12.87 26.33 41.76
N PHE A 730 12.95 26.47 43.08
CA PHE A 730 13.97 25.82 43.89
C PHE A 730 13.32 24.74 44.76
N ILE A 731 13.82 23.51 44.67
CA ILE A 731 13.32 22.37 45.46
C ILE A 731 14.30 22.01 46.57
N ASP A 732 13.85 22.00 47.82
CA ASP A 732 14.72 21.69 48.95
C ASP A 732 15.03 20.18 49.08
N LYS A 733 16.28 19.81 49.42
CA LYS A 733 16.70 18.40 49.51
C LYS A 733 16.04 17.62 50.66
N LYS A 734 15.52 18.31 51.68
CA LYS A 734 15.05 17.67 52.91
C LYS A 734 13.60 17.23 52.81
N TYR A 735 12.76 18.08 52.24
CA TYR A 735 11.31 17.87 52.18
C TYR A 735 10.76 17.84 50.75
N GLY A 736 11.55 18.25 49.74
CA GLY A 736 11.08 18.35 48.37
C GLY A 736 10.11 19.51 48.15
N ARG A 737 10.15 20.55 48.99
CA ARG A 737 9.24 21.71 48.91
C ARG A 737 9.76 22.73 47.92
N PHE A 738 8.85 23.25 47.11
CA PHE A 738 9.15 24.30 46.17
C PHE A 738 9.21 25.69 46.84
N SER A 739 10.12 26.51 46.36
CA SER A 739 10.26 27.93 46.69
C SER A 739 10.74 28.72 45.47
N THR A 740 10.90 30.03 45.60
CA THR A 740 11.40 30.87 44.51
C THR A 740 12.84 30.53 44.15
N ALA A 741 13.14 30.47 42.84
CA ALA A 741 14.50 30.37 42.33
C ALA A 741 15.16 31.73 42.07
N ASN A 742 14.47 32.86 42.26
CA ASN A 742 14.95 34.20 41.85
C ASN A 742 16.34 34.55 42.38
N THR A 743 16.73 34.04 43.55
CA THR A 743 18.07 34.28 44.13
C THR A 743 19.21 33.76 43.25
N TYR A 744 18.93 32.84 42.33
CA TYR A 744 19.93 32.22 41.44
C TYR A 744 19.92 32.80 40.02
N PHE A 745 19.04 33.75 39.72
CA PHE A 745 18.90 34.33 38.38
C PHE A 745 19.01 35.86 38.43
N ASN A 746 19.58 36.45 37.38
CA ASN A 746 19.64 37.91 37.20
C ASN A 746 18.35 38.51 36.60
N ARG A 747 17.30 37.69 36.49
CA ARG A 747 15.97 38.06 36.00
C ARG A 747 14.91 37.47 36.93
N ASN A 748 13.69 38.00 36.87
CA ASN A 748 12.58 37.42 37.62
C ASN A 748 12.06 36.17 36.91
N VAL A 749 12.15 35.02 37.57
CA VAL A 749 11.75 33.71 37.06
C VAL A 749 10.51 33.15 37.79
N ASN A 750 9.85 33.97 38.63
CA ASN A 750 8.63 33.62 39.37
C ASN A 750 7.34 33.91 38.56
N HIS A 751 7.41 33.90 37.24
CA HIS A 751 6.29 34.22 36.35
C HIS A 751 6.06 33.07 35.39
N PHE A 752 4.82 32.92 34.94
CA PHE A 752 4.51 32.10 33.78
C PHE A 752 4.94 32.90 32.54
N SER A 753 6.01 32.46 31.88
CA SER A 753 6.57 33.14 30.71
C SER A 753 7.12 32.14 29.67
N PHE A 754 8.21 32.47 28.99
CA PHE A 754 8.81 31.78 27.85
C PHE A 754 9.45 30.42 28.18
N ASP A 755 9.51 30.00 29.43
CA ASP A 755 9.80 28.60 29.76
C ASP A 755 8.50 27.85 30.04
N ALA A 756 7.73 28.35 31.01
CA ALA A 756 6.61 27.65 31.64
C ALA A 756 5.46 27.27 30.70
N PHE A 757 5.22 28.01 29.61
CA PHE A 757 4.11 27.70 28.71
C PHE A 757 4.24 26.31 28.06
N ARG A 758 5.47 25.82 27.88
CA ARG A 758 5.75 24.53 27.23
C ARG A 758 5.24 23.34 28.03
N VAL A 759 5.01 23.51 29.34
CA VAL A 759 4.35 22.48 30.18
C VAL A 759 3.02 22.07 29.57
N LEU A 760 2.24 23.03 29.04
CA LEU A 760 0.93 22.77 28.47
C LEU A 760 1.05 21.91 27.20
N TRP A 761 2.04 22.19 26.36
CA TRP A 761 2.36 21.37 25.19
C TRP A 761 2.87 19.97 25.57
N ARG A 762 3.84 19.88 26.48
CA ARG A 762 4.43 18.62 26.97
C ARG A 762 3.38 17.68 27.55
N VAL A 763 2.43 18.23 28.32
CA VAL A 763 1.33 17.46 28.91
C VAL A 763 0.28 17.09 27.87
N ALA A 764 -0.03 17.98 26.91
CA ALA A 764 -0.98 17.67 25.84
C ALA A 764 -0.52 16.51 24.97
N LEU A 765 0.78 16.33 24.75
CA LEU A 765 1.30 15.12 24.09
C LEU A 765 0.93 13.84 24.84
N ASP A 766 1.01 13.81 26.18
CA ASP A 766 0.65 12.62 26.97
C ASP A 766 -0.86 12.35 26.93
N ALA A 767 -1.67 13.43 26.89
CA ALA A 767 -3.10 13.33 26.69
C ALA A 767 -3.47 12.79 25.29
N GLN A 768 -2.75 13.19 24.25
CA GLN A 768 -3.04 12.78 22.87
C GLN A 768 -2.50 11.38 22.53
N TRP A 769 -1.29 11.06 22.97
CA TRP A 769 -0.63 9.80 22.63
C TRP A 769 -1.08 8.64 23.50
N PHE A 770 -1.29 8.88 24.80
CA PHE A 770 -1.56 7.82 25.77
C PHE A 770 -2.93 7.93 26.43
N ASP A 771 -3.75 8.92 26.04
CA ASP A 771 -5.03 9.24 26.70
C ASP A 771 -4.89 9.33 28.23
N ALA A 772 -3.76 9.88 28.69
CA ALA A 772 -3.38 9.84 30.10
C ALA A 772 -4.34 10.68 30.95
N LYS A 773 -5.04 10.03 31.88
CA LYS A 773 -6.01 10.69 32.76
C LYS A 773 -5.42 11.89 33.53
N ASP A 774 -4.21 11.74 34.08
CA ASP A 774 -3.55 12.79 34.84
C ASP A 774 -3.19 14.01 33.96
N ALA A 775 -2.94 13.79 32.66
CA ALA A 775 -2.70 14.83 31.68
C ALA A 775 -3.97 15.66 31.43
N HIS A 776 -5.09 14.98 31.18
CA HIS A 776 -6.40 15.62 31.04
C HIS A 776 -6.76 16.42 32.30
N GLU A 777 -6.57 15.85 33.49
CA GLU A 777 -6.88 16.52 34.76
C GLU A 777 -6.06 17.80 34.96
N TYR A 778 -4.74 17.74 34.72
CA TYR A 778 -3.88 18.92 34.83
C TYR A 778 -4.28 20.03 33.83
N LEU A 779 -4.52 19.67 32.56
CA LEU A 779 -4.88 20.64 31.52
C LEU A 779 -6.26 21.26 31.76
N THR A 780 -7.22 20.49 32.29
CA THR A 780 -8.52 21.03 32.70
C THR A 780 -8.36 22.08 33.82
N HIS A 781 -7.52 21.82 34.82
CA HIS A 781 -7.27 22.80 35.89
C HIS A 781 -6.59 24.08 35.38
N THR A 782 -5.66 23.98 34.45
CA THR A 782 -5.07 25.18 33.84
C THR A 782 -6.08 25.92 32.96
N ALA A 783 -6.99 25.20 32.31
CA ALA A 783 -8.03 25.77 31.45
C ALA A 783 -9.02 26.64 32.24
N GLU A 784 -9.36 26.28 33.48
CA GLU A 784 -10.31 27.04 34.31
C GLU A 784 -9.95 28.53 34.40
N PHE A 785 -8.68 28.84 34.70
CA PHE A 785 -8.21 30.23 34.77
C PHE A 785 -8.11 30.85 33.37
N VAL A 786 -7.53 30.13 32.41
CA VAL A 786 -7.25 30.62 31.06
C VAL A 786 -8.56 31.00 30.34
N ASP A 787 -9.57 30.14 30.38
CA ASP A 787 -10.90 30.39 29.83
C ASP A 787 -11.57 31.59 30.52
N ALA A 788 -11.56 31.62 31.86
CA ALA A 788 -12.18 32.70 32.62
C ALA A 788 -11.50 34.06 32.33
N TYR A 789 -10.18 34.07 32.20
CA TYR A 789 -9.42 35.26 31.86
C TYR A 789 -9.73 35.72 30.43
N TYR A 790 -9.72 34.80 29.45
CA TYR A 790 -10.01 35.14 28.05
C TYR A 790 -11.45 35.64 27.88
N LYS A 791 -12.44 34.95 28.46
CA LYS A 791 -13.86 35.37 28.46
C LYS A 791 -14.03 36.80 28.99
N LYS A 792 -13.25 37.18 30.00
CA LYS A 792 -13.33 38.52 30.63
C LYS A 792 -12.60 39.61 29.85
N ASN A 793 -11.42 39.31 29.29
CA ASN A 793 -10.52 40.33 28.75
C ASN A 793 -10.38 40.30 27.21
N GLY A 794 -10.87 39.25 26.56
CA GLY A 794 -10.84 39.05 25.10
C GLY A 794 -9.45 38.78 24.51
N ARG A 795 -8.44 38.57 25.35
CA ARG A 795 -7.03 38.28 25.00
C ARG A 795 -6.26 37.72 26.19
N MET A 796 -5.14 37.06 25.92
CA MET A 796 -4.22 36.58 26.95
C MET A 796 -2.92 37.42 26.97
N PRO A 797 -2.31 37.63 28.14
CA PRO A 797 -1.06 38.38 28.27
C PRO A 797 0.16 37.46 28.11
N MET A 798 1.23 38.02 27.54
CA MET A 798 2.51 37.35 27.30
C MET A 798 3.17 36.86 28.59
N ILE A 799 3.07 37.63 29.69
CA ILE A 799 3.67 37.23 30.97
C ILE A 799 2.67 37.42 32.10
N LEU A 800 2.42 36.34 32.85
CA LEU A 800 1.55 36.33 34.02
C LEU A 800 2.33 36.14 35.31
N SER A 801 1.97 36.92 36.32
CA SER A 801 2.33 36.58 37.70
C SER A 801 1.51 35.39 38.19
N LYS A 802 2.01 34.68 39.22
CA LYS A 802 1.28 33.59 39.88
C LYS A 802 -0.06 33.99 40.51
N ASN A 803 -0.37 35.29 40.59
CA ASN A 803 -1.64 35.82 41.08
C ASN A 803 -2.60 36.22 39.94
N GLY A 804 -2.26 35.94 38.68
CA GLY A 804 -3.08 36.29 37.51
C GLY A 804 -3.02 37.76 37.11
N ILE A 805 -2.05 38.52 37.63
CA ILE A 805 -1.80 39.90 37.22
C ILE A 805 -0.87 39.88 36.00
N PRO A 806 -1.23 40.55 34.89
CA PRO A 806 -0.34 40.74 33.74
C PRO A 806 0.91 41.52 34.13
N ILE A 807 2.07 40.91 33.91
CA ILE A 807 3.38 41.58 34.03
C ILE A 807 3.75 42.22 32.70
N ASN A 808 3.46 41.53 31.60
CA ASN A 808 3.49 42.06 30.26
C ASN A 808 2.18 41.70 29.58
N ASP A 809 1.42 42.72 29.22
CA ASP A 809 0.08 42.60 28.66
C ASP A 809 0.11 42.54 27.12
N SER A 810 1.28 42.53 26.48
CA SER A 810 1.42 42.22 25.05
C SER A 810 1.10 40.75 24.76
N HIS A 811 1.17 40.34 23.49
CA HIS A 811 0.97 38.96 23.03
C HIS A 811 2.30 38.37 22.53
N ALA A 812 2.47 37.06 22.60
CA ALA A 812 3.58 36.33 22.01
C ALA A 812 3.10 34.95 21.58
N LEU A 813 3.42 34.57 20.34
CA LEU A 813 2.96 33.32 19.73
C LEU A 813 3.27 32.11 20.59
N SER A 814 4.49 32.01 21.11
CA SER A 814 4.90 30.95 22.04
C SER A 814 3.92 30.79 23.21
N THR A 815 3.64 31.85 23.97
CA THR A 815 2.71 31.78 25.11
C THR A 815 1.25 31.63 24.68
N ASP A 816 0.85 32.24 23.57
CA ASP A 816 -0.52 32.15 23.03
C ASP A 816 -0.86 30.71 22.65
N VAL A 817 0.07 29.99 22.02
CA VAL A 817 -0.05 28.55 21.75
C VAL A 817 -0.28 27.76 23.04
N GLY A 818 0.48 28.03 24.10
CA GLY A 818 0.30 27.37 25.39
C GLY A 818 -1.11 27.57 25.93
N TYR A 819 -1.61 28.82 25.92
CA TYR A 819 -2.98 29.11 26.34
C TYR A 819 -4.02 28.39 25.49
N ALA A 820 -3.86 28.39 24.17
CA ALA A 820 -4.78 27.71 23.26
C ALA A 820 -4.85 26.20 23.52
N ILE A 821 -3.70 25.56 23.74
CA ILE A 821 -3.62 24.15 24.12
C ILE A 821 -4.35 23.91 25.44
N SER A 822 -4.18 24.76 26.45
CA SER A 822 -4.93 24.63 27.70
C SER A 822 -6.44 24.76 27.46
N MET A 823 -6.90 25.71 26.64
CA MET A 823 -8.32 25.92 26.36
C MET A 823 -8.98 24.72 25.66
N LEU A 824 -8.22 23.92 24.89
CA LEU A 824 -8.74 22.70 24.25
C LEU A 824 -9.33 21.70 25.25
N TYR A 825 -8.83 21.71 26.49
CA TYR A 825 -9.26 20.82 27.57
C TYR A 825 -10.16 21.53 28.60
N GLY A 826 -10.64 22.73 28.25
CA GLY A 826 -11.57 23.53 29.04
C GLY A 826 -13.03 23.13 28.84
N GLU A 827 -13.94 24.03 29.23
CA GLU A 827 -15.39 23.76 29.16
C GLU A 827 -15.92 23.73 27.72
N SER A 828 -15.25 24.40 26.78
CA SER A 828 -15.65 24.49 25.38
C SER A 828 -14.45 24.59 24.45
N THR A 829 -14.33 23.62 23.55
CA THR A 829 -13.34 23.63 22.47
C THR A 829 -13.52 24.81 21.51
N ASP A 830 -14.73 25.38 21.42
CA ASP A 830 -15.01 26.51 20.53
C ASP A 830 -14.19 27.75 20.90
N HIS A 831 -13.98 28.02 22.20
CA HIS A 831 -13.14 29.14 22.64
C HIS A 831 -11.68 28.92 22.27
N ALA A 832 -11.20 27.67 22.38
CA ALA A 832 -9.85 27.31 21.99
C ALA A 832 -9.64 27.55 20.49
N HIS A 833 -10.59 27.11 19.65
CA HIS A 833 -10.57 27.34 18.20
C HIS A 833 -10.67 28.82 17.86
N GLU A 834 -11.56 29.58 18.50
CA GLU A 834 -11.66 31.04 18.29
C GLU A 834 -10.35 31.75 18.65
N PHE A 835 -9.76 31.40 19.79
CA PHE A 835 -8.50 31.98 20.25
C PHE A 835 -7.35 31.62 19.31
N PHE A 836 -7.19 30.34 18.97
CA PHE A 836 -6.14 29.85 18.10
C PHE A 836 -6.25 30.47 16.70
N GLU A 837 -7.46 30.51 16.14
CA GLU A 837 -7.74 31.12 14.84
C GLU A 837 -7.29 32.59 14.84
N LYS A 838 -7.66 33.32 15.90
CA LYS A 838 -7.40 34.75 16.02
C LYS A 838 -5.93 35.08 16.25
N TYR A 839 -5.23 34.34 17.11
CA TYR A 839 -3.88 34.72 17.58
C TYR A 839 -2.74 33.93 16.96
N VAL A 840 -3.00 32.73 16.44
CA VAL A 840 -1.96 31.85 15.87
C VAL A 840 -2.19 31.64 14.38
N TYR A 841 -3.38 31.21 13.96
CA TYR A 841 -3.64 30.89 12.55
C TYR A 841 -3.69 32.15 11.67
N SER A 842 -4.40 33.21 12.09
CA SER A 842 -4.60 34.41 11.25
C SER A 842 -3.33 35.21 10.94
N VAL A 843 -2.26 34.98 11.70
CA VAL A 843 -0.97 35.64 11.52
C VAL A 843 0.03 34.78 10.74
N TYR A 844 -0.37 33.59 10.27
CA TYR A 844 0.41 32.81 9.33
C TYR A 844 0.32 33.39 7.91
N ASP A 845 1.46 33.73 7.33
CA ASP A 845 1.57 34.20 5.95
C ASP A 845 1.86 33.01 5.03
N VAL A 846 0.86 32.64 4.22
CA VAL A 846 0.94 31.49 3.30
C VAL A 846 2.02 31.68 2.22
N GLU A 847 2.30 32.91 1.79
CA GLU A 847 3.31 33.16 0.75
C GLU A 847 4.73 33.04 1.30
N ARG A 848 4.94 33.41 2.56
CA ARG A 848 6.25 33.31 3.25
C ARG A 848 6.45 31.99 3.98
N ALA A 849 5.35 31.31 4.28
CA ALA A 849 5.27 30.14 5.14
C ALA A 849 5.88 30.36 6.55
N PHE A 850 5.63 31.54 7.12
CA PHE A 850 6.03 31.92 8.47
C PHE A 850 4.87 32.57 9.21
N TRP A 851 4.92 32.52 10.54
CA TRP A 851 4.06 33.36 11.36
C TRP A 851 4.63 34.78 11.46
N ASN A 852 3.76 35.78 11.42
CA ASN A 852 4.15 37.20 11.37
C ASN A 852 5.22 37.49 10.28
N GLU A 853 6.38 38.03 10.67
CA GLU A 853 7.49 38.35 9.76
C GLU A 853 8.54 37.23 9.66
N GLY A 854 8.41 36.12 10.40
CA GLY A 854 9.42 35.06 10.44
C GLY A 854 10.76 35.48 11.06
N THR A 855 10.79 36.57 11.83
CA THR A 855 12.03 37.12 12.42
C THR A 855 12.31 36.59 13.83
N ASN A 856 11.30 36.06 14.52
CA ASN A 856 11.45 35.52 15.86
C ASN A 856 11.56 33.99 15.83
N TYR A 857 12.80 33.49 15.77
CA TYR A 857 13.14 32.07 15.75
C TYR A 857 12.38 31.23 16.80
N TYR A 858 12.23 31.75 18.02
CA TYR A 858 11.60 31.01 19.11
C TYR A 858 10.08 30.88 18.91
N ASP A 859 9.44 31.99 18.53
CA ASP A 859 8.00 31.99 18.24
C ASP A 859 7.66 31.12 17.02
N GLU A 860 8.50 31.09 15.98
CA GLU A 860 8.27 30.22 14.81
C GLU A 860 8.27 28.73 15.20
N ASN A 861 9.21 28.30 16.04
CA ASN A 861 9.24 26.90 16.50
C ASN A 861 7.98 26.54 17.29
N TRP A 862 7.58 27.41 18.22
CA TRP A 862 6.43 27.11 19.08
C TRP A 862 5.08 27.31 18.40
N ALA A 863 4.97 28.20 17.43
CA ALA A 863 3.81 28.25 16.55
C ALA A 863 3.67 26.96 15.73
N TRP A 864 4.78 26.40 15.24
CA TRP A 864 4.79 25.12 14.54
C TRP A 864 4.39 23.95 15.45
N PHE A 865 5.06 23.77 16.60
CA PHE A 865 4.73 22.69 17.54
C PHE A 865 3.32 22.82 18.12
N GLY A 866 2.90 24.06 18.35
CA GLY A 866 1.57 24.42 18.78
C GLY A 866 0.48 24.02 17.82
N THR A 867 0.62 24.44 16.55
CA THR A 867 -0.28 24.06 15.47
C THR A 867 -0.34 22.54 15.31
N GLY A 868 0.81 21.87 15.41
CA GLY A 868 0.91 20.42 15.39
C GLY A 868 0.07 19.74 16.48
N VAL A 869 0.22 20.14 17.74
CA VAL A 869 -0.58 19.57 18.83
C VAL A 869 -2.04 19.97 18.75
N PHE A 870 -2.33 21.24 18.46
CA PHE A 870 -3.68 21.78 18.45
C PHE A 870 -4.59 21.03 17.45
N TYR A 871 -4.05 20.67 16.28
CA TYR A 871 -4.77 19.90 15.25
C TYR A 871 -4.44 18.40 15.25
N ASN A 872 -3.75 17.88 16.26
CA ASN A 872 -3.39 16.46 16.39
C ASN A 872 -2.62 15.91 15.17
N ASN A 873 -1.65 16.71 14.70
CA ASN A 873 -0.75 16.44 13.58
C ASN A 873 0.65 15.96 14.02
N LEU A 874 0.94 15.92 15.32
CA LEU A 874 2.19 15.34 15.86
C LEU A 874 1.92 13.92 16.38
N SER A 875 1.88 12.96 15.47
CA SER A 875 1.58 11.55 15.78
C SER A 875 2.66 10.90 16.67
N ASN A 876 2.26 9.94 17.50
CA ASN A 876 3.19 9.05 18.21
C ASN A 876 3.83 8.05 17.23
N ILE A 877 4.97 8.43 16.63
CA ILE A 877 5.69 7.60 15.66
C ILE A 877 6.20 6.28 16.28
N TRP A 878 6.35 6.20 17.60
CA TRP A 878 6.77 4.98 18.29
C TRP A 878 5.77 3.82 18.14
N GLU A 879 4.48 4.15 18.01
CA GLU A 879 3.39 3.18 17.86
C GLU A 879 3.21 2.64 16.43
N ILE A 880 3.97 3.13 15.44
CA ILE A 880 3.93 2.56 14.09
C ILE A 880 4.25 1.07 14.18
N ASN A 881 3.26 0.26 13.84
CA ASN A 881 3.36 -1.19 13.90
C ASN A 881 3.97 -1.71 12.60
N VAL A 882 5.18 -2.24 12.70
CA VAL A 882 5.85 -2.97 11.61
C VAL A 882 5.65 -4.45 11.86
N PHE A 883 4.85 -5.09 11.01
CA PHE A 883 4.61 -6.53 11.06
C PHE A 883 5.47 -7.20 9.98
N ARG A 884 6.43 -8.02 10.41
CA ARG A 884 7.17 -8.93 9.53
C ARG A 884 6.70 -10.34 9.78
N ASP A 885 6.58 -11.12 8.71
CA ASP A 885 6.33 -12.55 8.86
C ASP A 885 7.64 -13.21 9.32
N ASP A 886 7.88 -13.23 10.64
CA ASP A 886 8.99 -13.96 11.28
C ASP A 886 8.72 -15.48 11.30
N ASN A 887 8.19 -16.01 10.20
CA ASN A 887 8.15 -17.46 9.94
C ASN A 887 9.55 -17.94 9.58
N ASP A 888 10.39 -17.96 10.61
CA ASP A 888 11.62 -18.74 10.69
C ASP A 888 11.22 -20.23 10.68
N ILE A 889 11.01 -20.81 9.50
CA ILE A 889 11.14 -22.26 9.35
C ILE A 889 12.64 -22.55 9.40
N THR A 890 13.13 -22.71 10.62
CA THR A 890 14.31 -23.54 10.89
C THR A 890 14.00 -24.97 10.46
N LEU A 891 14.40 -25.33 9.22
CA LEU A 891 15.03 -26.60 8.76
C LEU A 891 14.88 -26.85 7.26
#